data_AF-A0A7Y9XXV2-F1
#
_entry.id   AF-A0A7Y9XXV2-F1
#
_cell.length_a   1.000
_cell.length_b   1.000
_cell.length_c   1.000
_cell.angle_alpha   90.00
_cell.angle_beta   90.00
_cell.angle_gamma   90.00
#
_symmetry.space_group_name_H-M   'P 1'
#
loop_
_entity.id
_entity.type
_entity.pdbx_description
1 polymer ?
#
loop_
_entity_poly.entity_id
_entity_poly.type
_entity_poly.pdbx_seq_one_letter_code
_entity_poly.pdbx_strand_id
1 'polypeptide(L)'
;MELEVFRNGSNRPSSLTCGLHATLTMLFAFITPGLLVWWHEKRREARLAEKNGAEAPRNTALASEGEQLRQSKPYQPKQNNAELIRAGRQARADLEAAAERRSAEKFKRQGRYSYPLDQQSQSTGSHRSPPTTTQGWVPKGQSVTIAGRTIDGMVYVGKPPRIGSSYYGESCRAYIDPSLSVARSGSDKNGDNMSYWPGYSSIPAVCRATYLDWLAGGRQDGTINPGYMFLFFYGLERRFLIDQPPDDEKQEIVAEVERLKALFAHNYSAQRYLGEFLDIARIMAMGGISLDDTTLKQTILENRSWDLPFSLKFALGGMIAEGKAFDAEWLHLWLHCHPERRFRTPAERCGNEFKALFKLKFDALYPDGLKVRTPRKLLKMDYRAASSEFNCSVNLTAGDGGDVAIPDVTDLRSPVQTAQKIADEAMDELDKFSRYLGRNPDGRGSIEAQALLPAELWRLFPSDELEELKDWAREQVATGGLVPALDVISRLEGETPEKLGKRNLTGAADALARIGFGMAPDPRFSLRGPKIDEPVVIFELGEPVEQLEDVSPAYRTELFELALATFVAHADSKIVEAERRALREKIDAVSGLTELERKRLHANLEWYLDVPPDMSWLRSKLKDADTEHHLALRAAVVAIAHADSVIQSEEVACIEKIYKALGIDAGLVYADLHAGDVPDGPVRVKAAEAEAPGEQIPDERKAKAGSLDAARIAAIRNDTERVSSVLGEIFSTEDDVDDQATAAHALSSSMAGLDPKHALLVEQIIQREHWTDEEFDEIAGKQGLMPSGALEVVNEWAFDKFDEALLDEYDGYDVSPDIADTLRAEMAKGD
;
A
#
# COMPACT_ATOMS: atom_id res chain seq x y z
N MET A 1 18.48 63.95 -28.91
CA MET A 1 17.34 63.07 -28.64
C MET A 1 17.12 63.12 -27.14
N GLU A 2 15.92 63.55 -26.75
CA GLU A 2 15.53 63.95 -25.39
C GLU A 2 15.42 62.71 -24.47
N LEU A 3 16.06 62.74 -23.29
CA LEU A 3 15.48 63.00 -21.94
C LEU A 3 14.64 61.82 -21.41
N GLU A 4 15.02 61.16 -20.29
CA GLU A 4 14.86 61.60 -18.88
C GLU A 4 13.37 61.75 -18.45
N VAL A 5 12.90 61.44 -17.23
CA VAL A 5 13.35 60.68 -16.05
C VAL A 5 12.21 60.78 -14.99
N PHE A 6 12.11 59.85 -14.03
CA PHE A 6 11.49 60.01 -12.67
C PHE A 6 9.95 60.01 -12.38
N ARG A 7 9.59 59.05 -11.50
CA ARG A 7 8.96 59.14 -10.16
C ARG A 7 7.45 59.41 -9.89
N ASN A 8 6.97 58.56 -8.96
CA ASN A 8 6.12 58.79 -7.77
C ASN A 8 4.60 59.00 -7.90
N GLY A 9 3.84 58.37 -6.98
CA GLY A 9 2.48 58.83 -6.64
C GLY A 9 1.52 57.82 -6.00
N SER A 10 1.84 57.30 -4.81
CA SER A 10 0.99 56.48 -3.94
C SER A 10 -0.53 56.76 -3.90
N ASN A 11 -1.36 55.70 -3.81
CA ASN A 11 -2.53 55.67 -2.92
C ASN A 11 -2.96 54.24 -2.50
N ARG A 12 -3.50 54.10 -1.29
CA ARG A 12 -4.04 52.86 -0.64
C ARG A 12 -5.56 52.68 -0.99
N PRO A 13 -6.36 51.74 -0.40
CA PRO A 13 -6.13 50.59 0.52
C PRO A 13 -6.85 49.28 0.09
N SER A 14 -7.10 48.37 1.06
CA SER A 14 -8.02 47.19 1.06
C SER A 14 -7.64 45.99 0.17
N SER A 15 -7.85 44.73 0.57
CA SER A 15 -8.36 44.13 1.83
C SER A 15 -7.97 42.64 1.90
N LEU A 16 -8.10 42.02 3.10
CA LEU A 16 -8.48 40.62 3.40
C LEU A 16 -8.27 39.57 2.27
N THR A 17 -7.57 38.45 2.50
CA THR A 17 -7.97 37.45 3.49
C THR A 17 -6.81 36.72 4.19
N CYS A 18 -7.10 36.23 5.40
CA CYS A 18 -6.26 35.33 6.17
C CYS A 18 -6.42 33.88 5.65
N GLY A 19 -5.34 33.11 5.66
CA GLY A 19 -5.32 31.69 5.29
C GLY A 19 -4.78 30.81 6.42
N LEU A 20 -5.44 30.83 7.58
CA LEU A 20 -5.26 29.79 8.59
C LEU A 20 -6.19 28.62 8.26
N HIS A 21 -5.62 27.45 7.96
CA HIS A 21 -6.09 26.22 8.57
C HIS A 21 -4.95 25.21 8.66
N ALA A 22 -4.53 24.94 9.89
CA ALA A 22 -3.72 23.79 10.23
C ALA A 22 -4.64 22.69 10.81
N THR A 23 -4.15 21.45 10.80
CA THR A 23 -4.58 20.34 11.67
C THR A 23 -6.08 20.01 11.73
N LEU A 24 -6.54 19.03 10.93
CA LEU A 24 -7.08 17.76 11.46
C LEU A 24 -7.34 16.76 10.32
N THR A 25 -6.55 15.69 10.23
CA THR A 25 -6.92 14.42 9.56
C THR A 25 -5.98 13.31 10.03
N MET A 26 -6.17 12.88 11.28
CA MET A 26 -5.79 11.53 11.73
C MET A 26 -7.07 10.69 11.82
N LEU A 27 -6.92 9.36 11.72
CA LEU A 27 -7.97 8.34 11.81
C LEU A 27 -8.92 8.25 10.60
N PHE A 28 -8.42 7.69 9.49
CA PHE A 28 -9.25 6.99 8.50
C PHE A 28 -8.55 5.70 8.01
N ALA A 29 -8.55 4.70 8.88
CA ALA A 29 -8.51 3.28 8.56
C ALA A 29 -9.53 2.66 9.55
N PHE A 30 -10.47 1.79 9.16
CA PHE A 30 -10.13 0.41 8.78
C PHE A 30 -11.11 -0.29 7.83
N ILE A 31 -12.24 0.32 7.46
CA ILE A 31 -13.39 -0.38 6.83
C ILE A 31 -13.27 -0.50 5.29
N THR A 32 -12.57 0.42 4.63
CA THR A 32 -12.59 0.60 3.17
C THR A 32 -12.18 -0.62 2.33
N PRO A 33 -11.14 -1.42 2.65
CA PRO A 33 -10.76 -2.60 1.84
C PRO A 33 -11.64 -3.84 2.06
N GLY A 34 -12.38 -3.92 3.18
CA GLY A 34 -12.93 -5.18 3.69
C GLY A 34 -13.90 -5.89 2.74
N LEU A 35 -14.85 -5.13 2.17
CA LEU A 35 -15.91 -5.68 1.31
C LEU A 35 -15.37 -6.30 0.01
N LEU A 36 -14.39 -5.65 -0.62
CA LEU A 36 -13.80 -6.10 -1.88
C LEU A 36 -12.93 -7.36 -1.69
N VAL A 37 -12.23 -7.44 -0.55
CA VAL A 37 -11.44 -8.62 -0.14
C VAL A 37 -12.36 -9.80 0.18
N TRP A 38 -13.38 -9.60 1.02
CA TRP A 38 -14.35 -10.64 1.40
C TRP A 38 -15.10 -11.21 0.19
N TRP A 39 -15.50 -10.33 -0.72
CA TRP A 39 -16.20 -10.68 -1.96
C TRP A 39 -15.34 -11.53 -2.90
N HIS A 40 -14.01 -11.36 -2.91
CA HIS A 40 -13.10 -12.25 -3.65
C HIS A 40 -12.63 -13.48 -2.88
N GLU A 41 -12.57 -13.46 -1.55
CA GLU A 41 -12.38 -14.69 -0.76
C GLU A 41 -13.50 -15.69 -1.08
N LYS A 42 -14.74 -15.22 -1.29
CA LYS A 42 -15.86 -15.97 -1.88
C LYS A 42 -15.54 -16.57 -3.27
N ARG A 43 -14.98 -15.79 -4.20
CA ARG A 43 -14.52 -16.23 -5.53
C ARG A 43 -13.44 -17.32 -5.45
N ARG A 44 -12.60 -17.30 -4.41
CA ARG A 44 -11.57 -18.32 -4.17
C ARG A 44 -12.15 -19.61 -3.60
N GLU A 45 -13.13 -19.54 -2.70
CA GLU A 45 -13.85 -20.72 -2.19
C GLU A 45 -14.54 -21.49 -3.34
N ALA A 46 -15.24 -20.78 -4.22
CA ALA A 46 -15.90 -21.35 -5.39
C ALA A 46 -14.89 -21.96 -6.39
N ARG A 47 -13.82 -21.25 -6.77
CA ARG A 47 -12.74 -21.79 -7.61
C ARG A 47 -12.03 -23.02 -7.00
N LEU A 48 -11.92 -23.10 -5.67
CA LEU A 48 -11.38 -24.28 -4.98
C LEU A 48 -12.37 -25.45 -4.98
N ALA A 49 -13.66 -25.18 -4.82
CA ALA A 49 -14.70 -26.20 -4.96
C ALA A 49 -14.74 -26.77 -6.39
N GLU A 50 -14.60 -25.92 -7.41
CA GLU A 50 -14.59 -26.31 -8.82
C GLU A 50 -13.33 -27.10 -9.20
N LYS A 51 -12.14 -26.69 -8.71
CA LYS A 51 -10.89 -27.45 -8.92
C LYS A 51 -10.81 -28.78 -8.16
N ASN A 52 -11.46 -28.89 -7.01
CA ASN A 52 -11.44 -30.11 -6.18
C ASN A 52 -12.55 -31.11 -6.53
N GLY A 53 -13.23 -30.93 -7.67
CA GLY A 53 -14.24 -31.83 -8.23
C GLY A 53 -13.74 -33.20 -8.73
N ALA A 54 -12.74 -33.81 -8.07
CA ALA A 54 -12.33 -35.19 -8.28
C ALA A 54 -11.61 -35.78 -7.05
N GLU A 55 -12.17 -36.88 -6.51
CA GLU A 55 -11.62 -37.80 -5.51
C GLU A 55 -11.14 -37.25 -4.14
N ALA A 56 -11.94 -37.53 -3.11
CA ALA A 56 -11.54 -37.40 -1.70
C ALA A 56 -10.72 -38.61 -1.21
N PRO A 57 -9.53 -38.42 -0.61
CA PRO A 57 -8.85 -39.46 0.15
C PRO A 57 -9.35 -39.53 1.61
N ARG A 58 -9.34 -40.75 2.16
CA ARG A 58 -9.95 -41.13 3.44
C ARG A 58 -9.23 -40.57 4.67
N ASN A 59 -10.01 -40.38 5.74
CA ASN A 59 -9.55 -40.17 7.11
C ASN A 59 -8.45 -41.16 7.55
N THR A 60 -7.40 -40.64 8.19
CA THR A 60 -6.64 -41.35 9.22
C THR A 60 -6.45 -40.44 10.42
N ALA A 61 -7.09 -40.77 11.54
CA ALA A 61 -6.91 -40.07 12.80
C ALA A 61 -5.61 -40.49 13.48
N LEU A 62 -4.94 -39.55 14.14
CA LEU A 62 -4.04 -39.79 15.26
C LEU A 62 -4.24 -38.67 16.28
N ALA A 63 -4.27 -39.03 17.56
CA ALA A 63 -4.75 -38.20 18.64
C ALA A 63 -3.62 -37.67 19.54
N SER A 64 -4.01 -36.73 20.41
CA SER A 64 -3.38 -36.37 21.69
C SER A 64 -1.90 -35.97 21.70
N GLU A 65 -1.65 -34.68 21.88
CA GLU A 65 -0.75 -34.19 22.95
C GLU A 65 -1.14 -32.74 23.33
N GLY A 66 -2.33 -32.61 23.93
CA GLY A 66 -2.66 -31.46 24.76
C GLY A 66 -2.10 -31.64 26.17
N GLU A 67 -1.97 -30.53 26.90
CA GLU A 67 -1.48 -30.46 28.29
C GLU A 67 0.02 -30.74 28.51
N GLN A 68 0.85 -29.72 28.25
CA GLN A 68 1.90 -29.38 29.21
C GLN A 68 2.16 -27.86 29.31
N LEU A 69 1.71 -27.31 30.45
CA LEU A 69 2.25 -26.13 31.14
C LEU A 69 2.03 -24.74 30.53
N ARG A 70 0.88 -24.16 30.90
CA ARG A 70 0.73 -22.71 31.15
C ARG A 70 1.84 -22.25 32.12
N GLN A 71 2.74 -21.34 31.70
CA GLN A 71 3.52 -20.49 32.60
C GLN A 71 4.11 -19.28 31.85
N SER A 72 3.51 -18.11 32.06
CA SER A 72 4.00 -16.84 31.50
C SER A 72 5.29 -16.38 32.20
N LYS A 73 6.29 -15.96 31.40
CA LYS A 73 7.47 -15.24 31.88
C LYS A 73 7.80 -14.09 30.92
N PRO A 74 8.11 -12.89 31.43
CA PRO A 74 8.46 -11.75 30.58
C PRO A 74 9.80 -12.01 29.86
N TYR A 75 9.86 -11.63 28.59
CA TYR A 75 11.03 -11.79 27.73
C TYR A 75 12.17 -10.86 28.17
N GLN A 76 13.19 -11.41 28.84
CA GLN A 76 14.47 -10.74 29.02
C GLN A 76 15.44 -11.15 27.90
N PRO A 77 16.10 -10.21 27.20
CA PRO A 77 17.06 -10.52 26.15
C PRO A 77 18.35 -11.10 26.75
N LYS A 78 18.38 -12.43 26.96
CA LYS A 78 19.59 -13.18 27.31
C LYS A 78 20.50 -13.37 26.10
N GLN A 79 21.12 -12.29 25.61
CA GLN A 79 22.36 -12.37 24.82
C GLN A 79 23.04 -10.99 24.75
N ASN A 80 24.24 -10.92 25.32
CA ASN A 80 25.12 -9.77 25.15
C ASN A 80 25.78 -9.87 23.76
N ASN A 81 25.20 -9.23 22.74
CA ASN A 81 25.69 -9.31 21.36
C ASN A 81 27.18 -8.92 21.22
N ALA A 82 27.71 -8.07 22.10
CA ALA A 82 29.13 -7.74 22.13
C ALA A 82 30.02 -8.94 22.52
N GLU A 83 29.55 -9.84 23.39
CA GLU A 83 30.26 -11.07 23.75
C GLU A 83 30.18 -12.11 22.63
N LEU A 84 29.05 -12.23 21.94
CA LEU A 84 28.94 -13.05 20.72
C LEU A 84 29.87 -12.57 19.61
N ILE A 85 29.97 -11.25 19.38
CA ILE A 85 30.92 -10.67 18.42
C ILE A 85 32.37 -10.95 18.83
N ARG A 86 32.68 -10.85 20.13
CA ARG A 86 34.03 -11.14 20.65
C ARG A 86 34.38 -12.63 20.50
N ALA A 87 33.44 -13.52 20.82
CA ALA A 87 33.58 -14.97 20.66
C ALA A 87 33.73 -15.36 19.18
N GLY A 88 32.96 -14.75 18.27
CA GLY A 88 33.09 -14.97 16.83
C GLY A 88 34.44 -14.51 16.27
N ARG A 89 34.97 -13.38 16.73
CA ARG A 89 36.33 -12.92 16.38
C ARG A 89 37.41 -13.85 16.93
N GLN A 90 37.26 -14.34 18.16
CA GLN A 90 38.17 -15.29 18.80
C GLN A 90 38.19 -16.63 18.03
N ALA A 91 37.01 -17.23 17.80
CA ALA A 91 36.87 -18.50 17.08
C ALA A 91 37.40 -18.43 15.64
N ARG A 92 37.29 -17.26 14.97
CA ARG A 92 37.87 -17.03 13.64
C ARG A 92 39.40 -17.05 13.68
N ALA A 93 40.03 -16.38 14.65
CA ALA A 93 41.48 -16.42 14.83
C ALA A 93 42.00 -17.82 15.20
N ASP A 94 41.24 -18.56 16.02
CA ASP A 94 41.57 -19.94 16.39
C ASP A 94 41.46 -20.91 15.20
N LEU A 95 40.46 -20.72 14.32
CA LEU A 95 40.32 -21.45 13.06
C LEU A 95 41.46 -21.15 12.06
N GLU A 96 41.87 -19.89 11.95
CA GLU A 96 43.00 -19.44 11.12
C GLU A 96 44.31 -20.11 11.60
N ALA A 97 44.60 -20.01 12.90
CA ALA A 97 45.77 -20.66 13.51
C ALA A 97 45.71 -22.20 13.48
N ALA A 98 44.53 -22.81 13.44
CA ALA A 98 44.37 -24.26 13.29
C ALA A 98 44.58 -24.73 11.83
N ALA A 99 44.16 -23.93 10.84
CA ALA A 99 44.40 -24.20 9.43
C ALA A 99 45.91 -24.11 9.10
N GLU A 100 46.60 -23.09 9.61
CA GLU A 100 48.05 -22.96 9.51
C GLU A 100 48.78 -24.17 10.08
N ARG A 101 48.46 -24.58 11.32
CA ARG A 101 49.03 -25.79 11.94
C ARG A 101 48.85 -27.04 11.08
N ARG A 102 47.63 -27.28 10.56
CA ARG A 102 47.34 -28.43 9.67
C ARG A 102 48.14 -28.39 8.36
N SER A 103 48.31 -27.21 7.76
CA SER A 103 49.14 -27.06 6.55
C SER A 103 50.62 -27.35 6.82
N ALA A 104 51.17 -26.85 7.92
CA ALA A 104 52.55 -27.11 8.35
C ALA A 104 52.81 -28.60 8.67
N GLU A 105 51.84 -29.29 9.28
CA GLU A 105 51.91 -30.73 9.51
C GLU A 105 51.84 -31.55 8.21
N LYS A 106 51.01 -31.15 7.23
CA LYS A 106 50.94 -31.77 5.90
C LYS A 106 52.30 -31.67 5.19
N PHE A 107 52.91 -30.48 5.22
CA PHE A 107 54.25 -30.22 4.65
C PHE A 107 55.35 -31.06 5.33
N LYS A 108 55.35 -31.14 6.68
CA LYS A 108 56.31 -31.98 7.43
C LYS A 108 56.13 -33.48 7.17
N ARG A 109 54.91 -33.96 6.89
CA ARG A 109 54.66 -35.37 6.56
C ARG A 109 55.15 -35.76 5.17
N GLN A 110 55.07 -34.87 4.18
CA GLN A 110 55.55 -35.16 2.82
C GLN A 110 57.09 -35.09 2.70
N GLY A 111 57.77 -34.31 3.53
CA GLY A 111 59.25 -34.24 3.58
C GLY A 111 59.97 -35.49 4.10
N ARG A 112 59.29 -36.62 4.30
CA ARG A 112 59.85 -37.86 4.89
C ARG A 112 60.15 -38.99 3.90
N TYR A 113 59.89 -38.81 2.61
CA TYR A 113 60.27 -39.76 1.56
C TYR A 113 61.43 -39.24 0.72
N SER A 114 62.65 -39.40 1.23
CA SER A 114 63.89 -39.21 0.47
C SER A 114 64.36 -40.56 -0.10
N TYR A 115 64.34 -40.71 -1.43
CA TYR A 115 65.11 -41.74 -2.12
C TYR A 115 66.46 -41.19 -2.58
N PRO A 116 67.54 -41.99 -2.65
CA PRO A 116 68.87 -41.51 -2.99
C PRO A 116 68.99 -41.17 -4.48
N LEU A 117 69.70 -40.08 -4.81
CA LEU A 117 70.21 -39.90 -6.17
C LEU A 117 71.37 -40.86 -6.43
N ASP A 118 71.47 -41.40 -7.64
CA ASP A 118 72.76 -41.78 -8.17
C ASP A 118 72.88 -41.55 -9.70
N GLN A 119 74.13 -41.29 -10.10
CA GLN A 119 74.74 -41.32 -11.43
C GLN A 119 74.31 -40.35 -12.56
N GLN A 120 75.31 -39.52 -12.88
CA GLN A 120 75.56 -38.68 -14.05
C GLN A 120 75.16 -39.24 -15.42
N SER A 121 74.81 -38.33 -16.33
CA SER A 121 75.06 -38.46 -17.77
C SER A 121 75.25 -37.07 -18.39
N GLN A 122 76.41 -36.82 -19.00
CA GLN A 122 76.70 -35.57 -19.70
C GLN A 122 76.12 -35.60 -21.13
N SER A 123 75.52 -34.51 -21.60
CA SER A 123 75.50 -34.19 -23.03
C SER A 123 75.46 -32.68 -23.30
N THR A 124 76.59 -32.21 -23.85
CA THR A 124 76.74 -31.15 -24.86
C THR A 124 75.71 -30.01 -24.93
N GLY A 125 76.18 -28.78 -24.65
CA GLY A 125 75.36 -27.58 -24.69
C GLY A 125 75.01 -27.05 -26.09
N SER A 126 74.09 -26.07 -26.08
CA SER A 126 73.88 -25.11 -27.16
C SER A 126 73.87 -23.72 -26.53
N HIS A 127 74.61 -22.77 -27.11
CA HIS A 127 74.65 -21.39 -26.63
C HIS A 127 73.26 -20.75 -26.69
N ARG A 128 72.77 -20.26 -25.56
CA ARG A 128 71.67 -19.29 -25.50
C ARG A 128 72.16 -18.04 -24.78
N SER A 129 71.93 -16.88 -25.39
CA SER A 129 72.29 -15.57 -24.86
C SER A 129 71.76 -15.39 -23.42
N PRO A 130 72.46 -14.64 -22.55
CA PRO A 130 71.95 -14.37 -21.21
C PRO A 130 70.59 -13.66 -21.32
N PRO A 131 69.53 -14.15 -20.63
CA PRO A 131 68.25 -13.45 -20.64
C PRO A 131 68.42 -12.10 -19.97
N THR A 132 67.90 -11.05 -20.60
CA THR A 132 67.71 -9.74 -19.97
C THR A 132 66.93 -9.94 -18.67
N THR A 133 67.57 -9.68 -17.54
CA THR A 133 66.97 -9.88 -16.21
C THR A 133 65.97 -8.77 -15.91
N THR A 134 64.75 -8.92 -16.42
CA THR A 134 63.60 -8.08 -16.06
C THR A 134 63.39 -8.14 -14.54
N GLN A 135 63.51 -6.98 -13.89
CA GLN A 135 63.37 -6.81 -12.44
C GLN A 135 62.33 -5.72 -12.19
N GLY A 136 61.28 -6.04 -11.44
CA GLY A 136 60.19 -5.12 -11.11
C GLY A 136 58.90 -5.43 -11.88
N TRP A 137 58.03 -4.43 -11.99
CA TRP A 137 56.71 -4.54 -12.60
C TRP A 137 56.79 -4.58 -14.13
N VAL A 138 56.03 -5.50 -14.74
CA VAL A 138 55.76 -5.56 -16.17
C VAL A 138 54.34 -5.05 -16.38
N PRO A 139 54.13 -3.87 -17.01
CA PRO A 139 52.80 -3.30 -17.20
C PRO A 139 52.00 -4.08 -18.27
N LYS A 140 50.71 -3.78 -18.38
CA LYS A 140 49.83 -4.32 -19.41
C LYS A 140 50.34 -3.95 -20.82
N GLY A 141 50.11 -4.83 -21.79
CA GLY A 141 50.62 -4.65 -23.16
C GLY A 141 52.13 -4.86 -23.33
N GLN A 142 52.88 -5.12 -22.25
CA GLN A 142 54.24 -5.65 -22.29
C GLN A 142 54.23 -7.13 -21.90
N SER A 143 55.04 -7.93 -22.61
CA SER A 143 55.15 -9.36 -22.33
C SER A 143 56.52 -9.76 -21.80
N VAL A 144 56.54 -10.82 -20.99
CA VAL A 144 57.76 -11.39 -20.39
C VAL A 144 57.76 -12.91 -20.56
N THR A 145 58.93 -13.49 -20.86
CA THR A 145 59.07 -14.95 -21.01
C THR A 145 59.70 -15.57 -19.78
N ILE A 146 58.96 -16.46 -19.09
CA ILE A 146 59.41 -17.14 -17.87
C ILE A 146 59.26 -18.65 -18.06
N ALA A 147 60.34 -19.42 -17.85
CA ALA A 147 60.35 -20.88 -18.01
C ALA A 147 59.70 -21.38 -19.32
N GLY A 148 59.93 -20.66 -20.43
CA GLY A 148 59.40 -20.99 -21.76
C GLY A 148 57.97 -20.54 -22.05
N ARG A 149 57.34 -19.79 -21.14
CA ARG A 149 55.95 -19.29 -21.25
C ARG A 149 55.95 -17.77 -21.42
N THR A 150 55.16 -17.25 -22.34
CA THR A 150 54.96 -15.80 -22.52
C THR A 150 53.78 -15.34 -21.67
N ILE A 151 53.98 -14.30 -20.87
CA ILE A 151 53.00 -13.75 -19.93
C ILE A 151 52.67 -12.32 -20.35
N ASP A 152 51.39 -12.00 -20.47
CA ASP A 152 50.86 -10.69 -20.88
C ASP A 152 50.68 -9.75 -19.66
N GLY A 153 51.82 -9.24 -19.18
CA GLY A 153 51.92 -8.14 -18.23
C GLY A 153 51.18 -8.31 -16.90
N MET A 154 51.06 -7.18 -16.21
CA MET A 154 50.45 -7.02 -14.88
C MET A 154 51.08 -7.88 -13.78
N VAL A 155 52.39 -8.14 -13.86
CA VAL A 155 53.13 -9.01 -12.92
C VAL A 155 54.45 -8.38 -12.47
N TYR A 156 54.85 -8.65 -11.22
CA TYR A 156 56.24 -8.41 -10.79
C TYR A 156 57.11 -9.61 -11.15
N VAL A 157 58.28 -9.35 -11.73
CA VAL A 157 59.26 -10.38 -12.11
C VAL A 157 60.62 -10.02 -11.52
N GLY A 158 61.40 -11.06 -11.20
CA GLY A 158 62.78 -10.93 -10.73
C GLY A 158 62.94 -11.35 -9.28
N LYS A 159 64.08 -11.00 -8.68
CA LYS A 159 64.40 -11.37 -7.31
C LYS A 159 63.42 -10.68 -6.35
N PRO A 160 62.69 -11.42 -5.49
CA PRO A 160 61.71 -10.83 -4.58
C PRO A 160 62.40 -9.96 -3.52
N PRO A 161 61.88 -8.76 -3.20
CA PRO A 161 62.29 -8.02 -2.02
C PRO A 161 61.92 -8.81 -0.74
N ARG A 162 62.70 -8.63 0.32
CA ARG A 162 62.37 -9.18 1.64
C ARG A 162 61.44 -8.25 2.41
N ILE A 163 60.47 -8.83 3.10
CA ILE A 163 59.46 -8.12 3.89
C ILE A 163 59.59 -8.56 5.35
N GLY A 164 59.60 -7.60 6.28
CA GLY A 164 59.89 -7.83 7.70
C GLY A 164 61.32 -7.43 8.08
N SER A 165 61.85 -8.00 9.17
CA SER A 165 63.19 -7.66 9.67
C SER A 165 64.30 -8.20 8.76
N SER A 166 65.45 -7.53 8.73
CA SER A 166 66.59 -7.88 7.87
C SER A 166 67.11 -9.32 8.07
N TYR A 167 66.92 -9.89 9.25
CA TYR A 167 67.39 -11.24 9.61
C TYR A 167 66.34 -12.35 9.41
N TYR A 168 65.04 -12.05 9.47
CA TYR A 168 63.96 -13.05 9.43
C TYR A 168 62.87 -12.78 8.36
N GLY A 169 63.05 -11.79 7.48
CA GLY A 169 62.03 -11.39 6.51
C GLY A 169 61.71 -12.45 5.45
N GLU A 170 60.42 -12.62 5.16
CA GLU A 170 59.89 -13.46 4.09
C GLU A 170 60.16 -12.83 2.71
N SER A 171 60.07 -13.63 1.64
CA SER A 171 60.16 -13.13 0.25
C SER A 171 58.79 -12.67 -0.22
N CYS A 172 58.71 -11.47 -0.81
CA CYS A 172 57.45 -10.90 -1.30
C CYS A 172 56.70 -11.83 -2.25
N ARG A 173 55.44 -12.11 -1.92
CA ARG A 173 54.54 -13.08 -2.56
C ARG A 173 54.07 -12.62 -3.95
N ALA A 174 54.06 -11.31 -4.19
CA ALA A 174 53.71 -10.70 -5.47
C ALA A 174 54.75 -10.93 -6.60
N TYR A 175 55.99 -11.32 -6.25
CA TYR A 175 57.09 -11.46 -7.21
C TYR A 175 57.23 -12.88 -7.77
N ILE A 176 57.31 -12.97 -9.10
CA ILE A 176 57.67 -14.17 -9.84
C ILE A 176 59.19 -14.22 -9.95
N ASP A 177 59.84 -15.09 -9.16
CA ASP A 177 61.29 -15.30 -9.20
C ASP A 177 61.68 -16.26 -10.35
N PRO A 178 62.32 -15.78 -11.44
CA PRO A 178 62.68 -16.62 -12.58
C PRO A 178 63.84 -17.58 -12.28
N SER A 179 64.53 -17.47 -11.13
CA SER A 179 65.63 -18.34 -10.74
C SER A 179 65.18 -19.67 -10.11
N LEU A 180 63.92 -19.78 -9.69
CA LEU A 180 63.38 -20.96 -9.04
C LEU A 180 62.94 -22.04 -10.04
N SER A 181 63.20 -23.30 -9.71
CA SER A 181 62.84 -24.45 -10.57
C SER A 181 61.34 -24.51 -10.85
N VAL A 182 60.98 -24.59 -12.14
CA VAL A 182 59.60 -24.74 -12.65
C VAL A 182 59.49 -26.10 -13.36
N ALA A 183 58.39 -26.83 -13.13
CA ALA A 183 58.14 -28.08 -13.85
C ALA A 183 57.85 -27.84 -15.35
N ARG A 184 58.03 -28.87 -16.19
CA ARG A 184 57.81 -28.74 -17.65
C ARG A 184 56.37 -28.30 -17.97
N SER A 185 55.39 -28.87 -17.29
CA SER A 185 53.95 -28.56 -17.41
C SER A 185 53.32 -28.45 -16.03
N GLY A 186 52.34 -27.56 -15.89
CA GLY A 186 51.44 -27.50 -14.75
C GLY A 186 50.42 -28.63 -14.80
N SER A 187 50.16 -29.25 -13.65
CA SER A 187 49.16 -30.31 -13.49
C SER A 187 48.39 -30.22 -12.18
N ASP A 188 48.70 -29.26 -11.30
CA ASP A 188 48.09 -29.11 -9.98
C ASP A 188 47.02 -28.01 -10.00
N LYS A 189 46.00 -28.15 -10.86
CA LYS A 189 44.90 -27.16 -10.96
C LYS A 189 44.14 -27.01 -9.65
N ASN A 190 44.04 -28.08 -8.87
CA ASN A 190 43.36 -28.11 -7.57
C ASN A 190 44.15 -27.44 -6.45
N GLY A 191 45.46 -27.18 -6.63
CA GLY A 191 46.31 -26.57 -5.61
C GLY A 191 46.56 -27.47 -4.41
N ASP A 192 46.58 -28.79 -4.60
CA ASP A 192 46.63 -29.81 -3.54
C ASP A 192 47.88 -29.68 -2.65
N ASN A 193 48.92 -29.04 -3.18
CA ASN A 193 50.22 -28.81 -2.53
C ASN A 193 50.49 -27.33 -2.20
N MET A 194 49.49 -26.44 -2.29
CA MET A 194 49.61 -25.04 -1.89
C MET A 194 49.17 -24.82 -0.43
N SER A 195 49.78 -23.84 0.24
CA SER A 195 49.29 -23.27 1.49
C SER A 195 48.05 -22.40 1.24
N TYR A 196 47.26 -22.14 2.29
CA TYR A 196 46.07 -21.28 2.19
C TYR A 196 46.41 -19.86 1.70
N TRP A 197 47.53 -19.31 2.15
CA TRP A 197 48.16 -18.14 1.54
C TRP A 197 49.44 -18.60 0.81
N PRO A 198 49.39 -18.81 -0.51
CA PRO A 198 50.56 -19.23 -1.29
C PRO A 198 51.51 -18.05 -1.52
N GLY A 199 52.80 -18.33 -1.70
CA GLY A 199 53.77 -17.41 -2.26
C GLY A 199 54.52 -18.10 -3.38
N TYR A 200 54.79 -17.42 -4.50
CA TYR A 200 55.46 -18.05 -5.65
C TYR A 200 56.82 -18.68 -5.27
N SER A 201 57.52 -18.08 -4.30
CA SER A 201 58.77 -18.57 -3.75
C SER A 201 58.65 -19.82 -2.86
N SER A 202 57.49 -20.05 -2.22
CA SER A 202 57.26 -21.15 -1.27
C SER A 202 56.52 -22.36 -1.85
N ILE A 203 55.72 -22.17 -2.92
CA ILE A 203 55.00 -23.28 -3.56
C ILE A 203 55.93 -24.25 -4.31
N PRO A 204 55.53 -25.52 -4.51
CA PRO A 204 56.28 -26.49 -5.32
C PRO A 204 56.45 -26.10 -6.81
N ALA A 205 57.43 -26.73 -7.48
CA ALA A 205 57.74 -26.47 -8.90
C ALA A 205 56.59 -26.78 -9.87
N VAL A 206 55.71 -27.74 -9.54
CA VAL A 206 54.49 -28.06 -10.31
C VAL A 206 53.40 -26.99 -10.14
N CYS A 207 53.25 -26.43 -8.94
CA CYS A 207 52.33 -25.32 -8.69
C CYS A 207 52.84 -24.05 -9.40
N ARG A 208 54.15 -23.76 -9.38
CA ARG A 208 54.74 -22.69 -10.21
C ARG A 208 54.43 -22.89 -11.70
N ALA A 209 54.61 -24.10 -12.25
CA ALA A 209 54.29 -24.36 -13.64
C ALA A 209 52.80 -24.14 -13.94
N THR A 210 51.91 -24.60 -13.05
CA THR A 210 50.45 -24.42 -13.16
C THR A 210 50.04 -22.94 -13.12
N TYR A 211 50.65 -22.15 -12.24
CA TYR A 211 50.46 -20.70 -12.18
C TYR A 211 50.90 -19.99 -13.47
N LEU A 212 52.10 -20.30 -13.96
CA LEU A 212 52.63 -19.68 -15.19
C LEU A 212 51.86 -20.15 -16.44
N ASP A 213 51.34 -21.38 -16.47
CA ASP A 213 50.43 -21.87 -17.52
C ASP A 213 49.09 -21.12 -17.50
N TRP A 214 48.54 -20.81 -16.33
CA TRP A 214 47.31 -20.01 -16.18
C TRP A 214 47.51 -18.55 -16.62
N LEU A 215 48.65 -17.94 -16.27
CA LEU A 215 49.02 -16.60 -16.74
C LEU A 215 49.20 -16.55 -18.27
N ALA A 216 49.91 -17.53 -18.84
CA ALA A 216 50.11 -17.63 -20.29
C ALA A 216 48.82 -17.96 -21.06
N GLY A 217 47.88 -18.66 -20.43
CA GLY A 217 46.51 -18.89 -20.91
C GLY A 217 45.58 -17.68 -20.76
N GLY A 218 46.10 -16.47 -20.57
CA GLY A 218 45.32 -15.23 -20.53
C GLY A 218 44.43 -15.07 -19.28
N ARG A 219 44.72 -15.79 -18.18
CA ARG A 219 44.01 -15.66 -16.89
C ARG A 219 42.48 -15.89 -17.01
N GLN A 220 42.05 -16.83 -17.86
CA GLN A 220 40.63 -17.09 -18.17
C GLN A 220 40.03 -18.37 -17.54
N ASP A 221 40.84 -19.30 -17.05
CA ASP A 221 40.31 -20.50 -16.38
C ASP A 221 39.90 -20.16 -14.93
N GLY A 222 38.58 -19.99 -14.71
CA GLY A 222 37.97 -19.76 -13.40
C GLY A 222 37.74 -21.03 -12.57
N THR A 223 38.01 -22.22 -13.14
CA THR A 223 37.90 -23.50 -12.40
C THR A 223 39.16 -23.85 -11.61
N ILE A 224 40.24 -23.11 -11.84
CA ILE A 224 41.52 -23.29 -11.14
C ILE A 224 41.41 -22.91 -9.66
N ASN A 225 42.26 -23.48 -8.80
CA ASN A 225 42.31 -23.10 -7.39
C ASN A 225 42.54 -21.57 -7.22
N PRO A 226 41.69 -20.86 -6.45
CA PRO A 226 41.79 -19.42 -6.25
C PRO A 226 43.15 -18.92 -5.73
N GLY A 227 43.95 -19.77 -5.07
CA GLY A 227 45.31 -19.45 -4.65
C GLY A 227 46.21 -19.00 -5.81
N TYR A 228 45.99 -19.51 -7.03
CA TYR A 228 46.70 -19.05 -8.23
C TYR A 228 46.25 -17.66 -8.68
N MET A 229 44.96 -17.36 -8.60
CA MET A 229 44.46 -16.00 -8.80
C MET A 229 45.01 -15.05 -7.74
N PHE A 230 45.07 -15.46 -6.47
CA PHE A 230 45.61 -14.64 -5.38
C PHE A 230 47.09 -14.29 -5.58
N LEU A 231 47.93 -15.21 -6.06
CA LEU A 231 49.33 -14.90 -6.43
C LEU A 231 49.44 -13.76 -7.45
N PHE A 232 48.51 -13.69 -8.41
CA PHE A 232 48.45 -12.61 -9.40
C PHE A 232 47.88 -11.32 -8.78
N PHE A 233 46.79 -11.44 -8.02
CA PHE A 233 46.14 -10.33 -7.33
C PHE A 233 47.08 -9.61 -6.34
N TYR A 234 47.97 -10.32 -5.65
CA TYR A 234 48.99 -9.69 -4.79
C TYR A 234 49.89 -8.70 -5.55
N GLY A 235 50.12 -8.93 -6.85
CA GLY A 235 50.78 -7.98 -7.73
C GLY A 235 49.93 -6.74 -8.01
N LEU A 236 48.67 -6.92 -8.41
CA LEU A 236 47.71 -5.84 -8.65
C LEU A 236 47.52 -4.96 -7.40
N GLU A 237 47.26 -5.59 -6.26
CA GLU A 237 47.06 -5.01 -4.94
C GLU A 237 48.27 -4.18 -4.50
N ARG A 238 49.48 -4.75 -4.60
CA ARG A 238 50.73 -4.05 -4.31
C ARG A 238 50.93 -2.85 -5.23
N ARG A 239 50.76 -3.05 -6.54
CA ARG A 239 50.99 -2.02 -7.55
C ARG A 239 50.13 -0.81 -7.25
N PHE A 240 48.83 -1.02 -7.08
CA PHE A 240 47.89 0.06 -6.80
C PHE A 240 48.19 0.80 -5.49
N LEU A 241 48.40 0.08 -4.38
CA LEU A 241 48.41 0.68 -3.03
C LEU A 241 49.78 1.14 -2.54
N ILE A 242 50.85 0.44 -2.92
CA ILE A 242 52.23 0.76 -2.49
C ILE A 242 52.98 1.56 -3.55
N ASP A 243 52.96 1.10 -4.81
CA ASP A 243 53.74 1.75 -5.87
C ASP A 243 53.02 2.99 -6.45
N GLN A 244 51.70 3.12 -6.25
CA GLN A 244 50.85 4.26 -6.65
C GLN A 244 51.08 4.73 -8.09
N PRO A 245 50.72 3.92 -9.11
CA PRO A 245 50.95 4.26 -10.51
C PRO A 245 50.06 5.43 -10.98
N PRO A 246 50.30 5.95 -12.19
CA PRO A 246 49.41 6.92 -12.84
C PRO A 246 47.97 6.40 -13.00
N ASP A 247 47.01 7.31 -13.17
CA ASP A 247 45.58 7.01 -13.03
C ASP A 247 45.01 6.13 -14.16
N ASP A 248 45.61 6.15 -15.35
CA ASP A 248 45.30 5.22 -16.44
C ASP A 248 45.63 3.77 -16.03
N GLU A 249 46.83 3.53 -15.50
CA GLU A 249 47.22 2.21 -15.00
C GLU A 249 46.37 1.78 -13.78
N LYS A 250 45.96 2.72 -12.91
CA LYS A 250 44.98 2.43 -11.83
C LYS A 250 43.65 1.94 -12.40
N GLN A 251 43.11 2.59 -13.44
CA GLN A 251 41.87 2.15 -14.10
C GLN A 251 42.01 0.76 -14.72
N GLU A 252 43.16 0.46 -15.34
CA GLU A 252 43.42 -0.87 -15.88
C GLU A 252 43.49 -1.96 -14.80
N ILE A 253 44.08 -1.65 -13.64
CA ILE A 253 44.12 -2.56 -12.49
C ILE A 253 42.70 -2.81 -11.94
N VAL A 254 41.89 -1.75 -11.77
CA VAL A 254 40.50 -1.86 -11.33
C VAL A 254 39.70 -2.77 -12.27
N ALA A 255 39.78 -2.54 -13.58
CA ALA A 255 39.08 -3.34 -14.58
C ALA A 255 39.51 -4.83 -14.57
N GLU A 256 40.80 -5.13 -14.38
CA GLU A 256 41.28 -6.52 -14.25
C GLU A 256 40.79 -7.16 -12.94
N VAL A 257 40.74 -6.43 -11.83
CA VAL A 257 40.20 -6.96 -10.56
C VAL A 257 38.69 -7.19 -10.64
N GLU A 258 37.93 -6.34 -11.32
CA GLU A 258 36.50 -6.57 -11.61
C GLU A 258 36.29 -7.82 -12.46
N ARG A 259 37.10 -8.00 -13.52
CA ARG A 259 37.08 -9.22 -14.35
C ARG A 259 37.39 -10.47 -13.52
N LEU A 260 38.36 -10.42 -12.62
CA LEU A 260 38.68 -11.52 -11.71
C LEU A 260 37.55 -11.78 -10.69
N LYS A 261 36.93 -10.73 -10.12
CA LYS A 261 35.79 -10.87 -9.21
C LYS A 261 34.62 -11.57 -9.92
N ALA A 262 34.33 -11.21 -11.17
CA ALA A 262 33.31 -11.89 -11.98
C ALA A 262 33.71 -13.34 -12.32
N LEU A 263 34.96 -13.59 -12.72
CA LEU A 263 35.45 -14.94 -13.07
C LEU A 263 35.39 -15.92 -11.88
N PHE A 264 35.58 -15.41 -10.65
CA PHE A 264 35.50 -16.18 -9.41
C PHE A 264 34.23 -15.87 -8.59
N ALA A 265 33.09 -15.63 -9.27
CA ALA A 265 31.79 -15.31 -8.66
C ALA A 265 31.41 -16.22 -7.48
N HIS A 266 31.60 -17.54 -7.64
CA HIS A 266 31.22 -18.54 -6.62
C HIS A 266 32.24 -18.71 -5.48
N ASN A 267 33.37 -18.00 -5.48
CA ASN A 267 34.37 -18.11 -4.43
C ASN A 267 34.26 -16.99 -3.39
N TYR A 268 33.80 -17.33 -2.18
CA TYR A 268 33.63 -16.38 -1.07
C TYR A 268 34.88 -15.55 -0.74
N SER A 269 36.07 -16.17 -0.74
CA SER A 269 37.32 -15.46 -0.45
C SER A 269 37.66 -14.46 -1.55
N ALA A 270 37.48 -14.83 -2.83
CA ALA A 270 37.68 -13.91 -3.95
C ALA A 270 36.69 -12.74 -3.89
N GLN A 271 35.39 -13.00 -3.71
CA GLN A 271 34.37 -11.95 -3.59
C GLN A 271 34.71 -10.95 -2.50
N ARG A 272 35.15 -11.43 -1.33
CA ARG A 272 35.50 -10.58 -0.20
C ARG A 272 36.76 -9.74 -0.44
N TYR A 273 37.90 -10.37 -0.74
CA TYR A 273 39.18 -9.65 -0.84
C TYR A 273 39.22 -8.70 -2.05
N LEU A 274 38.70 -9.12 -3.20
CA LEU A 274 38.65 -8.27 -4.39
C LEU A 274 37.58 -7.17 -4.23
N GLY A 275 36.48 -7.45 -3.52
CA GLY A 275 35.49 -6.43 -3.14
C GLY A 275 36.07 -5.36 -2.22
N GLU A 276 36.73 -5.77 -1.12
CA GLU A 276 37.43 -4.87 -0.18
C GLU A 276 38.47 -3.98 -0.91
N PHE A 277 39.20 -4.54 -1.88
CA PHE A 277 40.11 -3.76 -2.73
C PHE A 277 39.39 -2.79 -3.66
N LEU A 278 38.30 -3.21 -4.33
CA LEU A 278 37.59 -2.38 -5.30
C LEU A 278 36.88 -1.18 -4.65
N ASP A 279 36.30 -1.36 -3.46
CA ASP A 279 35.75 -0.25 -2.66
C ASP A 279 36.82 0.84 -2.44
N ILE A 280 38.03 0.41 -2.05
CA ILE A 280 39.18 1.28 -1.80
C ILE A 280 39.72 1.91 -3.08
N ALA A 281 39.88 1.11 -4.13
CA ALA A 281 40.47 1.55 -5.38
C ALA A 281 39.59 2.62 -6.05
N ARG A 282 38.26 2.46 -6.00
CA ARG A 282 37.31 3.48 -6.46
C ARG A 282 37.46 4.77 -5.66
N ILE A 283 37.51 4.69 -4.33
CA ILE A 283 37.70 5.84 -3.44
C ILE A 283 39.05 6.56 -3.67
N MET A 284 40.12 5.83 -3.95
CA MET A 284 41.47 6.40 -4.15
C MET A 284 41.77 6.87 -5.58
N ALA A 285 41.13 6.31 -6.62
CA ALA A 285 41.42 6.63 -8.02
C ALA A 285 40.44 7.60 -8.68
N MET A 286 39.18 7.67 -8.22
CA MET A 286 38.13 8.44 -8.91
C MET A 286 37.85 9.83 -8.30
N GLY A 287 38.66 10.28 -7.33
CA GLY A 287 38.51 11.59 -6.69
C GLY A 287 37.26 11.76 -5.82
N GLY A 288 36.50 10.68 -5.60
CA GLY A 288 35.25 10.68 -4.86
C GLY A 288 34.35 9.51 -5.25
N ILE A 289 33.14 9.50 -4.71
CA ILE A 289 32.07 8.59 -5.08
C ILE A 289 30.94 9.42 -5.70
N SER A 290 30.51 9.10 -6.92
CA SER A 290 29.31 9.71 -7.50
C SER A 290 28.09 9.22 -6.72
N LEU A 291 27.37 10.15 -6.08
CA LEU A 291 26.21 9.83 -5.23
C LEU A 291 24.98 9.41 -6.05
N ASP A 292 24.98 9.71 -7.34
CA ASP A 292 23.93 9.35 -8.30
C ASP A 292 24.22 8.02 -9.01
N ASP A 293 25.37 7.38 -8.73
CA ASP A 293 25.73 6.08 -9.31
C ASP A 293 24.83 4.95 -8.76
N THR A 294 23.96 4.45 -9.64
CA THR A 294 23.06 3.33 -9.31
C THR A 294 23.84 2.01 -9.14
N THR A 295 24.95 1.81 -9.85
CA THR A 295 25.82 0.63 -9.73
C THR A 295 26.52 0.62 -8.38
N LEU A 296 26.92 1.77 -7.85
CA LEU A 296 27.40 1.91 -6.47
C LEU A 296 26.33 1.49 -5.46
N LYS A 297 25.12 2.08 -5.54
CA LYS A 297 24.01 1.77 -4.60
C LYS A 297 23.71 0.27 -4.59
N GLN A 298 23.71 -0.38 -5.76
CA GLN A 298 23.58 -1.83 -5.89
C GLN A 298 24.76 -2.60 -5.27
N THR A 299 26.00 -2.17 -5.53
CA THR A 299 27.21 -2.80 -4.96
C THR A 299 27.22 -2.74 -3.42
N ILE A 300 26.73 -1.66 -2.83
CA ILE A 300 26.57 -1.50 -1.37
C ILE A 300 25.56 -2.52 -0.80
N LEU A 301 24.46 -2.78 -1.52
CA LEU A 301 23.46 -3.79 -1.12
C LEU A 301 24.04 -5.22 -1.19
N GLU A 302 24.80 -5.52 -2.24
CA GLU A 302 25.43 -6.83 -2.47
C GLU A 302 26.57 -7.12 -1.48
N ASN A 303 27.40 -6.11 -1.18
CA ASN A 303 28.52 -6.21 -0.23
C ASN A 303 28.07 -6.13 1.26
N ARG A 304 26.80 -6.40 1.58
CA ARG A 304 26.28 -6.43 2.96
C ARG A 304 27.14 -7.35 3.84
N SER A 305 27.51 -6.86 5.03
CA SER A 305 28.18 -7.64 6.06
C SER A 305 27.52 -7.49 7.44
N TRP A 306 28.16 -8.04 8.49
CA TRP A 306 27.78 -7.81 9.89
C TRP A 306 28.07 -6.38 10.38
N ASP A 307 28.88 -5.62 9.64
CA ASP A 307 29.09 -4.17 9.80
C ASP A 307 28.63 -3.44 8.52
N LEU A 308 28.32 -2.15 8.66
CA LEU A 308 27.96 -1.27 7.55
C LEU A 308 29.07 -1.28 6.48
N PRO A 309 28.75 -1.42 5.18
CA PRO A 309 29.73 -1.36 4.09
C PRO A 309 30.56 -0.07 4.12
N PHE A 310 31.85 -0.16 3.81
CA PHE A 310 32.74 0.99 3.91
C PHE A 310 32.40 2.08 2.88
N SER A 311 32.05 1.70 1.66
CA SER A 311 31.56 2.59 0.60
C SER A 311 30.31 3.39 1.02
N LEU A 312 29.40 2.77 1.79
CA LEU A 312 28.25 3.46 2.40
C LEU A 312 28.68 4.45 3.49
N LYS A 313 29.62 4.06 4.39
CA LYS A 313 30.17 4.96 5.42
C LYS A 313 30.82 6.18 4.78
N PHE A 314 31.59 5.98 3.70
CA PHE A 314 32.24 7.05 2.94
C PHE A 314 31.22 7.99 2.29
N ALA A 315 30.22 7.47 1.58
CA ALA A 315 29.21 8.29 0.90
C ALA A 315 28.40 9.15 1.89
N LEU A 316 27.85 8.54 2.95
CA LEU A 316 27.08 9.26 3.97
C LEU A 316 27.94 10.27 4.75
N GLY A 317 29.20 9.90 5.05
CA GLY A 317 30.16 10.80 5.69
C GLY A 317 30.49 12.00 4.80
N GLY A 318 30.77 11.78 3.51
CA GLY A 318 31.04 12.83 2.53
C GLY A 318 29.87 13.80 2.37
N MET A 319 28.65 13.29 2.26
CA MET A 319 27.43 14.11 2.24
C MET A 319 27.29 14.99 3.49
N ILE A 320 27.53 14.44 4.69
CA ILE A 320 27.53 15.21 5.95
C ILE A 320 28.65 16.27 5.97
N ALA A 321 29.82 15.93 5.46
CA ALA A 321 30.99 16.83 5.40
C ALA A 321 30.72 18.05 4.49
N GLU A 322 30.00 17.82 3.38
CA GLU A 322 29.58 18.83 2.40
C GLU A 322 28.28 19.56 2.80
N GLY A 323 27.65 19.19 3.93
CA GLY A 323 26.40 19.78 4.40
C GLY A 323 25.16 19.40 3.59
N LYS A 324 25.25 18.36 2.74
CA LYS A 324 24.14 17.83 1.94
C LYS A 324 23.14 17.08 2.83
N ALA A 325 21.85 17.24 2.54
CA ALA A 325 20.80 16.46 3.17
C ALA A 325 20.72 15.05 2.53
N PHE A 326 20.26 14.06 3.28
CA PHE A 326 19.99 12.72 2.74
C PHE A 326 18.61 12.66 2.11
N ASP A 327 18.49 12.00 0.97
CA ASP A 327 17.21 11.64 0.36
C ASP A 327 16.66 10.32 0.92
N ALA A 328 15.47 9.94 0.46
CA ALA A 328 14.83 8.68 0.81
C ALA A 328 15.68 7.45 0.44
N GLU A 329 16.42 7.49 -0.68
CA GLU A 329 17.18 6.34 -1.15
C GLU A 329 18.41 6.08 -0.28
N TRP A 330 19.16 7.12 0.06
CA TRP A 330 20.31 7.04 0.94
C TRP A 330 19.92 6.63 2.36
N LEU A 331 18.79 7.14 2.87
CA LEU A 331 18.29 6.74 4.19
C LEU A 331 17.76 5.30 4.19
N HIS A 332 17.01 4.90 3.16
CA HIS A 332 16.59 3.51 2.98
C HIS A 332 17.79 2.57 2.85
N LEU A 333 18.80 2.92 2.04
CA LEU A 333 20.02 2.13 1.87
C LEU A 333 20.79 1.98 3.19
N TRP A 334 20.88 3.05 3.99
CA TRP A 334 21.49 2.99 5.31
C TRP A 334 20.76 2.03 6.24
N LEU A 335 19.44 2.16 6.38
CA LEU A 335 18.62 1.24 7.17
C LEU A 335 18.74 -0.20 6.65
N HIS A 336 18.67 -0.36 5.33
CA HIS A 336 18.74 -1.66 4.67
C HIS A 336 20.05 -2.37 4.99
N CYS A 337 21.19 -1.67 5.03
CA CYS A 337 22.51 -2.20 5.39
C CYS A 337 22.79 -2.25 6.91
N HIS A 338 21.98 -1.63 7.77
CA HIS A 338 22.25 -1.55 9.21
C HIS A 338 22.09 -2.91 9.92
N PRO A 339 23.01 -3.30 10.83
CA PRO A 339 22.94 -4.60 11.51
C PRO A 339 21.76 -4.74 12.48
N GLU A 340 21.26 -3.64 13.05
CA GLU A 340 20.11 -3.64 13.97
C GLU A 340 18.75 -3.40 13.25
N ARG A 341 18.71 -3.46 11.91
CA ARG A 341 17.47 -3.26 11.13
C ARG A 341 16.40 -4.29 11.51
N ARG A 342 15.13 -3.90 11.46
CA ARG A 342 13.98 -4.79 11.69
C ARG A 342 13.05 -4.70 10.49
N PHE A 343 13.21 -5.63 9.55
CA PHE A 343 12.24 -5.81 8.48
C PHE A 343 11.37 -7.02 8.79
N ARG A 344 10.06 -6.82 8.71
CA ARG A 344 9.04 -7.86 8.73
C ARG A 344 8.75 -8.31 7.29
N THR A 345 7.98 -9.39 7.17
CA THR A 345 7.53 -9.99 5.91
C THR A 345 7.05 -9.00 4.83
N PRO A 346 6.31 -7.89 5.14
CA PRO A 346 5.92 -6.92 4.11
C PRO A 346 7.08 -6.28 3.36
N ALA A 347 8.16 -5.88 4.05
CA ALA A 347 9.32 -5.27 3.40
C ALA A 347 10.14 -6.24 2.54
N GLU A 348 10.05 -7.55 2.80
CA GLU A 348 10.74 -8.58 2.01
C GLU A 348 9.89 -9.09 0.84
N ARG A 349 8.59 -9.32 1.07
CA ARG A 349 7.65 -9.82 0.06
C ARG A 349 7.21 -8.75 -0.93
N CYS A 350 7.05 -7.51 -0.46
CA CYS A 350 6.55 -6.38 -1.23
C CYS A 350 7.67 -5.33 -1.39
N GLY A 351 8.88 -5.77 -1.73
CA GLY A 351 10.08 -4.91 -1.65
C GLY A 351 10.07 -3.67 -2.55
N ASN A 352 9.37 -3.72 -3.69
CA ASN A 352 9.26 -2.57 -4.60
C ASN A 352 8.23 -1.56 -4.06
N GLU A 353 7.08 -2.08 -3.65
CA GLU A 353 5.95 -1.36 -3.05
C GLU A 353 6.38 -0.69 -1.74
N PHE A 354 7.14 -1.41 -0.91
CA PHE A 354 7.78 -0.93 0.32
C PHE A 354 8.79 0.19 0.05
N LYS A 355 9.69 0.03 -0.93
CA LYS A 355 10.65 1.10 -1.29
C LYS A 355 9.93 2.36 -1.76
N ALA A 356 8.87 2.21 -2.55
CA ALA A 356 8.05 3.33 -3.01
C ALA A 356 7.32 4.04 -1.87
N LEU A 357 6.66 3.28 -0.98
CA LEU A 357 5.93 3.84 0.17
C LEU A 357 6.86 4.49 1.19
N PHE A 358 8.01 3.87 1.47
CA PHE A 358 9.07 4.46 2.28
C PHE A 358 9.51 5.82 1.71
N LYS A 359 9.68 5.91 0.38
CA LYS A 359 10.03 7.17 -0.28
C LYS A 359 8.93 8.22 -0.13
N LEU A 360 7.67 7.89 -0.40
CA LEU A 360 6.55 8.83 -0.27
C LEU A 360 6.42 9.36 1.17
N LYS A 361 6.51 8.47 2.17
CA LYS A 361 6.49 8.87 3.60
C LYS A 361 7.71 9.70 4.00
N PHE A 362 8.89 9.35 3.50
CA PHE A 362 10.10 10.14 3.75
C PHE A 362 9.98 11.54 3.15
N ASP A 363 9.61 11.66 1.87
CA ASP A 363 9.51 12.94 1.17
C ASP A 363 8.43 13.84 1.79
N ALA A 364 7.36 13.25 2.35
CA ALA A 364 6.33 13.98 3.10
C ALA A 364 6.82 14.52 4.46
N LEU A 365 7.68 13.78 5.17
CA LEU A 365 8.25 14.19 6.46
C LEU A 365 9.48 15.10 6.32
N TYR A 366 10.23 14.95 5.22
CA TYR A 366 11.51 15.60 4.95
C TYR A 366 11.60 16.10 3.49
N PRO A 367 10.77 17.09 3.09
CA PRO A 367 10.73 17.56 1.70
C PRO A 367 12.06 18.17 1.21
N ASP A 368 12.85 18.78 2.10
CA ASP A 368 14.20 19.28 1.84
C ASP A 368 15.31 18.24 2.13
N GLY A 369 14.94 16.98 2.37
CA GLY A 369 15.82 15.91 2.82
C GLY A 369 16.18 15.95 4.32
N LEU A 370 16.76 14.86 4.81
CA LEU A 370 17.16 14.71 6.21
C LEU A 370 18.57 15.26 6.43
N LYS A 371 18.68 16.39 7.14
CA LYS A 371 19.98 16.93 7.57
C LYS A 371 20.46 16.22 8.84
N VAL A 372 21.64 15.60 8.76
CA VAL A 372 22.24 14.83 9.86
C VAL A 372 23.38 15.61 10.50
N ARG A 373 23.43 15.61 11.85
CA ARG A 373 24.47 16.28 12.63
C ARG A 373 25.84 15.61 12.42
N THR A 374 26.86 16.40 12.09
CA THR A 374 28.26 15.97 11.96
C THR A 374 28.78 15.30 13.24
N PRO A 375 29.16 14.00 13.22
CA PRO A 375 29.83 13.36 14.34
C PRO A 375 31.28 13.83 14.46
N ARG A 376 31.84 13.76 15.68
CA ARG A 376 33.25 14.13 15.95
C ARG A 376 34.26 13.05 15.55
N LYS A 377 33.81 11.80 15.43
CA LYS A 377 34.63 10.66 15.03
C LYS A 377 34.86 10.76 13.52
N LEU A 378 36.10 10.64 13.08
CA LEU A 378 36.45 10.66 11.66
C LEU A 378 36.55 9.22 11.13
N LEU A 379 36.11 9.03 9.89
CA LEU A 379 36.19 7.76 9.19
C LEU A 379 37.66 7.46 8.87
N LYS A 380 38.09 6.24 9.19
CA LYS A 380 39.42 5.74 8.88
C LYS A 380 39.28 4.51 8.00
N MET A 381 40.16 4.42 7.00
CA MET A 381 40.21 3.29 6.09
C MET A 381 41.46 2.47 6.40
N ASP A 382 41.31 1.45 7.24
CA ASP A 382 42.38 0.50 7.55
C ASP A 382 42.26 -0.72 6.65
N TYR A 383 43.06 -0.75 5.59
CA TYR A 383 43.15 -1.89 4.67
C TYR A 383 44.20 -2.90 5.14
N ARG A 384 43.83 -4.18 5.09
CA ARG A 384 44.76 -5.30 5.22
C ARG A 384 44.86 -6.03 3.89
N ALA A 385 46.06 -6.07 3.33
CA ALA A 385 46.34 -6.75 2.09
C ALA A 385 45.96 -8.25 2.15
N ALA A 386 45.40 -8.80 1.08
CA ALA A 386 45.14 -10.23 0.89
C ALA A 386 46.43 -11.06 0.94
N SER A 387 47.55 -10.46 0.55
CA SER A 387 48.91 -11.02 0.75
C SER A 387 49.32 -11.13 2.23
N SER A 388 48.69 -10.33 3.12
CA SER A 388 49.07 -10.03 4.50
C SER A 388 50.49 -9.45 4.68
N GLU A 389 51.08 -8.92 3.60
CA GLU A 389 52.43 -8.35 3.63
C GLU A 389 52.48 -6.90 4.12
N PHE A 390 51.34 -6.20 4.07
CA PHE A 390 51.21 -4.81 4.47
C PHE A 390 49.79 -4.50 4.95
N ASN A 391 49.68 -3.41 5.71
CA ASN A 391 48.43 -2.71 5.96
C ASN A 391 48.58 -1.27 5.45
N CYS A 392 47.51 -0.67 4.96
CA CYS A 392 47.47 0.72 4.54
C CYS A 392 46.37 1.44 5.33
N SER A 393 46.72 2.54 5.99
CA SER A 393 45.73 3.46 6.58
C SER A 393 45.66 4.69 5.70
N VAL A 394 44.51 4.92 5.04
CA VAL A 394 44.30 6.11 4.20
C VAL A 394 43.50 7.15 5.01
N ASN A 395 44.02 8.37 5.05
CA ASN A 395 43.26 9.52 5.54
C ASN A 395 42.28 9.93 4.44
N LEU A 396 40.99 9.88 4.76
CA LEU A 396 39.91 10.15 3.82
C LEU A 396 39.53 11.62 3.86
N THR A 397 39.50 12.25 2.69
CA THR A 397 39.03 13.62 2.53
C THR A 397 38.02 13.74 1.40
N ALA A 398 37.15 14.73 1.48
CA ALA A 398 36.08 15.04 0.55
C ALA A 398 36.17 16.50 0.04
N GLY A 399 35.35 16.81 -0.96
CA GLY A 399 35.29 18.11 -1.63
C GLY A 399 36.37 18.32 -2.71
N ASP A 400 36.09 19.21 -3.66
CA ASP A 400 37.02 19.62 -4.73
C ASP A 400 38.30 20.24 -4.14
N GLY A 401 39.35 19.43 -3.98
CA GLY A 401 40.62 19.80 -3.36
C GLY A 401 41.09 18.83 -2.28
N GLY A 402 40.22 17.99 -1.73
CA GLY A 402 40.61 16.94 -0.79
C GLY A 402 41.03 17.42 0.60
N ASP A 403 40.43 18.50 1.12
CA ASP A 403 40.75 19.09 2.42
C ASP A 403 39.71 18.80 3.53
N VAL A 404 38.50 18.31 3.21
CA VAL A 404 37.43 18.13 4.20
C VAL A 404 37.47 16.72 4.80
N ALA A 405 37.77 16.60 6.10
CA ALA A 405 37.84 15.30 6.77
C ALA A 405 36.47 14.61 6.87
N ILE A 406 36.40 13.33 6.46
CA ILE A 406 35.13 12.57 6.41
C ILE A 406 34.72 12.08 7.82
N PRO A 407 33.50 12.39 8.31
CA PRO A 407 32.98 11.86 9.57
C PRO A 407 32.59 10.38 9.49
N ASP A 408 32.79 9.63 10.58
CA ASP A 408 32.33 8.25 10.72
C ASP A 408 30.87 8.20 11.19
N VAL A 409 30.00 7.65 10.34
CA VAL A 409 28.56 7.50 10.61
C VAL A 409 28.20 6.24 11.40
N THR A 410 29.15 5.33 11.67
CA THR A 410 28.87 4.00 12.25
C THR A 410 28.07 4.04 13.57
N ASP A 411 28.32 5.04 14.41
CA ASP A 411 27.70 5.17 15.74
C ASP A 411 26.43 6.06 15.75
N LEU A 412 25.96 6.55 14.60
CA LEU A 412 24.81 7.45 14.49
C LEU A 412 23.47 6.70 14.52
N ARG A 413 22.83 6.64 15.69
CA ARG A 413 21.54 5.96 15.87
C ARG A 413 20.32 6.73 15.37
N SER A 414 20.28 8.06 15.55
CA SER A 414 19.07 8.85 15.28
C SER A 414 18.56 8.75 13.83
N PRO A 415 19.39 8.86 12.78
CA PRO A 415 18.89 8.71 11.41
C PRO A 415 18.36 7.30 11.13
N VAL A 416 19.02 6.26 11.65
CA VAL A 416 18.59 4.87 11.51
C VAL A 416 17.25 4.63 12.24
N GLN A 417 17.05 5.26 13.41
CA GLN A 417 15.77 5.21 14.14
C GLN A 417 14.64 5.93 13.38
N THR A 418 14.92 7.11 12.79
CA THR A 418 13.99 7.80 11.89
C THR A 418 13.61 6.90 10.71
N ALA A 419 14.61 6.28 10.06
CA ALA A 419 14.40 5.36 8.96
C ALA A 419 13.56 4.14 9.38
N GLN A 420 13.88 3.52 10.51
CA GLN A 420 13.15 2.37 11.04
C GLN A 420 11.69 2.71 11.32
N LYS A 421 11.40 3.90 11.87
CA LYS A 421 10.00 4.36 12.07
C LYS A 421 9.23 4.45 10.75
N ILE A 422 9.81 5.07 9.72
CA ILE A 422 9.20 5.17 8.39
C ILE A 422 8.99 3.78 7.77
N ALA A 423 9.95 2.87 7.97
CA ALA A 423 9.83 1.48 7.54
C ALA A 423 8.73 0.72 8.30
N ASP A 424 8.58 0.92 9.60
CA ASP A 424 7.56 0.26 10.41
C ASP A 424 6.16 0.68 9.94
N GLU A 425 5.91 1.98 9.77
CA GLU A 425 4.66 2.54 9.22
C GLU A 425 4.37 2.02 7.80
N ALA A 426 5.36 2.00 6.90
CA ALA A 426 5.22 1.46 5.55
C ALA A 426 4.95 -0.05 5.54
N MET A 427 5.50 -0.81 6.50
CA MET A 427 5.22 -2.25 6.63
C MET A 427 3.83 -2.54 7.19
N ASP A 428 3.29 -1.69 8.06
CA ASP A 428 1.93 -1.86 8.61
C ASP A 428 0.86 -1.60 7.53
N GLU A 429 1.01 -0.54 6.74
CA GLU A 429 0.12 -0.26 5.61
C GLU A 429 0.18 -1.33 4.51
N LEU A 430 1.36 -1.94 4.29
CA LEU A 430 1.53 -3.05 3.35
C LEU A 430 1.22 -4.43 3.95
N ASP A 431 0.83 -4.54 5.23
CA ASP A 431 0.70 -5.86 5.88
C ASP A 431 -0.46 -6.68 5.29
N LYS A 432 -1.61 -6.06 5.00
CA LYS A 432 -2.75 -6.74 4.35
C LYS A 432 -2.38 -7.23 2.94
N PHE A 433 -1.78 -6.36 2.12
CA PHE A 433 -1.28 -6.70 0.79
C PHE A 433 -0.22 -7.82 0.83
N SER A 434 0.72 -7.76 1.78
CA SER A 434 1.72 -8.80 2.00
C SER A 434 1.08 -10.13 2.37
N ARG A 435 0.09 -10.16 3.29
CA ARG A 435 -0.64 -11.38 3.66
C ARG A 435 -1.35 -11.99 2.44
N TYR A 436 -1.99 -11.16 1.61
CA TYR A 436 -2.61 -11.60 0.36
C TYR A 436 -1.58 -12.25 -0.58
N LEU A 437 -0.46 -11.58 -0.88
CA LEU A 437 0.59 -12.16 -1.73
C LEU A 437 1.26 -13.40 -1.12
N GLY A 438 1.21 -13.56 0.20
CA GLY A 438 1.65 -14.79 0.88
C GLY A 438 0.73 -15.99 0.66
N ARG A 439 -0.58 -15.74 0.41
CA ARG A 439 -1.57 -16.75 0.05
C ARG A 439 -1.65 -16.96 -1.46
N ASN A 440 -1.41 -15.90 -2.23
CA ASN A 440 -1.57 -15.81 -3.69
C ASN A 440 -0.28 -15.24 -4.33
N PRO A 441 0.76 -16.06 -4.58
CA PRO A 441 2.06 -15.58 -5.06
C PRO A 441 2.01 -14.81 -6.38
N ASP A 442 1.15 -15.27 -7.29
CA ASP A 442 0.91 -14.70 -8.62
C ASP A 442 -0.21 -13.65 -8.64
N GLY A 443 -0.78 -13.29 -7.48
CA GLY A 443 -1.90 -12.35 -7.39
C GLY A 443 -1.53 -10.86 -7.59
N ARG A 444 -0.28 -10.54 -7.95
CA ARG A 444 0.08 -9.13 -8.25
C ARG A 444 -0.62 -8.68 -9.53
N GLY A 445 -1.12 -7.45 -9.51
CA GLY A 445 -1.84 -6.87 -10.65
C GLY A 445 -3.32 -7.26 -10.73
N SER A 446 -3.86 -8.02 -9.76
CA SER A 446 -5.31 -8.24 -9.67
C SER A 446 -6.04 -7.06 -9.01
N ILE A 447 -7.36 -7.00 -9.20
CA ILE A 447 -8.22 -5.96 -8.60
C ILE A 447 -8.14 -5.95 -7.06
N GLU A 448 -8.00 -7.12 -6.42
CA GLU A 448 -7.93 -7.24 -4.96
C GLU A 448 -6.56 -6.88 -4.42
N ALA A 449 -5.51 -7.24 -5.15
CA ALA A 449 -4.16 -6.78 -4.86
C ALA A 449 -4.11 -5.25 -4.92
N GLN A 450 -4.79 -4.64 -5.90
CA GLN A 450 -4.94 -3.19 -5.98
C GLN A 450 -5.73 -2.61 -4.80
N ALA A 451 -6.89 -3.20 -4.47
CA ALA A 451 -7.73 -2.76 -3.35
C ALA A 451 -7.05 -2.88 -1.97
N LEU A 452 -6.01 -3.70 -1.86
CA LEU A 452 -5.17 -3.86 -0.67
C LEU A 452 -3.93 -2.97 -0.65
N LEU A 453 -3.57 -2.33 -1.76
CA LEU A 453 -2.47 -1.35 -1.81
C LEU A 453 -2.94 0.03 -1.30
N PRO A 454 -2.09 0.75 -0.54
CA PRO A 454 -2.29 2.17 -0.25
C PRO A 454 -2.53 2.99 -1.52
N ALA A 455 -3.49 3.91 -1.48
CA ALA A 455 -3.97 4.64 -2.66
C ALA A 455 -2.86 5.45 -3.37
N GLU A 456 -1.86 5.92 -2.62
CA GLU A 456 -0.70 6.64 -3.12
C GLU A 456 0.19 5.78 -4.04
N LEU A 457 0.15 4.45 -3.85
CA LEU A 457 0.89 3.49 -4.68
C LEU A 457 0.16 3.10 -5.96
N TRP A 458 -1.15 3.35 -6.10
CA TRP A 458 -1.95 2.84 -7.23
C TRP A 458 -1.44 3.32 -8.59
N ARG A 459 -0.83 4.52 -8.66
CA ARG A 459 -0.24 5.07 -9.89
C ARG A 459 1.14 4.48 -10.22
N LEU A 460 1.85 3.97 -9.21
CA LEU A 460 3.19 3.37 -9.36
C LEU A 460 3.11 1.88 -9.64
N PHE A 461 2.04 1.23 -9.16
CA PHE A 461 1.74 -0.18 -9.34
C PHE A 461 0.28 -0.29 -9.82
N PRO A 462 0.00 -0.08 -11.12
CA PRO A 462 -1.32 -0.29 -11.69
C PRO A 462 -1.67 -1.79 -11.76
N SER A 463 -2.96 -2.08 -11.85
CA SER A 463 -3.52 -3.42 -12.05
C SER A 463 -4.09 -3.51 -13.46
N ASP A 464 -3.58 -4.46 -14.26
CA ASP A 464 -4.07 -4.67 -15.63
C ASP A 464 -5.56 -5.07 -15.63
N GLU A 465 -5.97 -5.97 -14.74
CA GLU A 465 -7.38 -6.37 -14.55
C GLU A 465 -8.29 -5.16 -14.20
N LEU A 466 -7.79 -4.21 -13.41
CA LEU A 466 -8.54 -3.02 -13.01
C LEU A 466 -8.67 -2.00 -14.16
N GLU A 467 -7.63 -1.82 -14.96
CA GLU A 467 -7.69 -0.94 -16.13
C GLU A 467 -8.55 -1.56 -17.24
N GLU A 468 -8.49 -2.88 -17.47
CA GLU A 468 -9.44 -3.59 -18.36
C GLU A 468 -10.90 -3.40 -17.92
N LEU A 469 -11.18 -3.46 -16.62
CA LEU A 469 -12.52 -3.22 -16.07
C LEU A 469 -12.98 -1.77 -16.29
N LYS A 470 -12.10 -0.78 -16.11
CA LYS A 470 -12.38 0.63 -16.39
C LYS A 470 -12.61 0.90 -17.87
N ASP A 471 -11.80 0.31 -18.75
CA ASP A 471 -11.94 0.44 -20.20
C ASP A 471 -13.25 -0.15 -20.69
N TRP A 472 -13.62 -1.34 -20.19
CA TRP A 472 -14.93 -1.92 -20.43
C TRP A 472 -16.06 -1.01 -19.93
N ALA A 473 -15.99 -0.49 -18.69
CA ALA A 473 -17.01 0.40 -18.15
C ALA A 473 -17.16 1.69 -19.00
N ARG A 474 -16.03 2.29 -19.44
CA ARG A 474 -16.04 3.43 -20.39
C ARG A 474 -16.71 3.08 -21.71
N GLU A 475 -16.41 1.91 -22.27
CA GLU A 475 -17.04 1.44 -23.52
C GLU A 475 -18.56 1.30 -23.35
N GLN A 476 -19.02 0.69 -22.25
CA GLN A 476 -20.45 0.53 -21.99
C GLN A 476 -21.16 1.89 -21.86
N VAL A 477 -20.58 2.84 -21.12
CA VAL A 477 -21.12 4.22 -21.00
C VAL A 477 -21.18 4.89 -22.38
N ALA A 478 -20.14 4.75 -23.20
CA ALA A 478 -20.11 5.32 -24.56
C ALA A 478 -21.17 4.72 -25.49
N THR A 479 -21.60 3.47 -25.26
CA THR A 479 -22.71 2.83 -25.98
C THR A 479 -24.11 3.11 -25.39
N GLY A 480 -24.22 3.94 -24.35
CA GLY A 480 -25.50 4.34 -23.73
C GLY A 480 -25.76 3.74 -22.34
N GLY A 481 -24.79 3.03 -21.76
CA GLY A 481 -24.80 2.57 -20.36
C GLY A 481 -25.66 1.35 -20.05
N LEU A 482 -26.63 0.97 -20.89
CA LEU A 482 -27.48 -0.20 -20.68
C LEU A 482 -26.70 -1.51 -20.89
N VAL A 483 -26.56 -2.30 -19.83
CA VAL A 483 -25.82 -3.58 -19.81
C VAL A 483 -26.65 -4.63 -19.06
N PRO A 484 -26.76 -5.89 -19.53
CA PRO A 484 -27.42 -6.95 -18.77
C PRO A 484 -26.88 -7.05 -17.34
N ALA A 485 -27.76 -7.08 -16.33
CA ALA A 485 -27.34 -7.11 -14.93
C ALA A 485 -26.44 -8.32 -14.60
N LEU A 486 -26.70 -9.45 -15.28
CA LEU A 486 -25.86 -10.66 -15.20
C LEU A 486 -24.46 -10.43 -15.76
N ASP A 487 -24.27 -9.67 -16.84
CA ASP A 487 -22.95 -9.44 -17.45
C ASP A 487 -22.06 -8.56 -16.56
N VAL A 488 -22.65 -7.52 -15.94
CA VAL A 488 -21.95 -6.67 -14.97
C VAL A 488 -21.48 -7.50 -13.78
N ILE A 489 -22.38 -8.29 -13.19
CA ILE A 489 -22.05 -9.14 -12.05
C ILE A 489 -21.06 -10.23 -12.45
N SER A 490 -21.19 -10.85 -13.63
CA SER A 490 -20.28 -11.92 -14.07
C SER A 490 -18.88 -11.42 -14.41
N ARG A 491 -18.72 -10.17 -14.87
CA ARG A 491 -17.39 -9.58 -15.09
C ARG A 491 -16.70 -9.21 -13.79
N LEU A 492 -17.47 -8.73 -12.80
CA LEU A 492 -16.96 -8.43 -11.47
C LEU A 492 -16.68 -9.74 -10.70
N GLU A 493 -17.71 -10.55 -10.43
CA GLU A 493 -17.61 -11.78 -9.63
C GLU A 493 -16.79 -12.87 -10.34
N GLY A 494 -16.76 -12.88 -11.68
CA GLY A 494 -16.14 -13.94 -12.48
C GLY A 494 -16.99 -15.21 -12.61
N GLU A 495 -18.20 -15.21 -12.07
CA GLU A 495 -19.16 -16.31 -12.04
C GLU A 495 -20.54 -15.77 -12.42
N THR A 496 -21.35 -16.58 -13.13
CA THR A 496 -22.73 -16.26 -13.47
C THR A 496 -23.68 -16.80 -12.37
N PRO A 497 -24.17 -15.98 -11.44
CA PRO A 497 -25.10 -16.45 -10.40
C PRO A 497 -26.46 -16.85 -10.99
N GLU A 498 -27.04 -17.94 -10.51
CA GLU A 498 -28.39 -18.39 -10.93
C GLU A 498 -29.51 -17.39 -10.58
N LYS A 499 -29.28 -16.51 -9.60
CA LYS A 499 -30.22 -15.47 -9.13
C LYS A 499 -29.48 -14.23 -8.67
N LEU A 500 -29.99 -13.06 -9.04
CA LEU A 500 -29.45 -11.78 -8.57
C LEU A 500 -30.04 -11.47 -7.17
N GLY A 501 -29.19 -11.50 -6.14
CA GLY A 501 -29.53 -11.06 -4.80
C GLY A 501 -29.16 -9.60 -4.57
N LYS A 502 -29.84 -8.92 -3.64
CA LYS A 502 -29.51 -7.54 -3.20
C LYS A 502 -28.01 -7.40 -2.90
N ARG A 503 -27.43 -8.39 -2.22
CA ARG A 503 -26.01 -8.48 -1.84
C ARG A 503 -25.05 -8.38 -3.05
N ASN A 504 -25.33 -9.10 -4.14
CA ASN A 504 -24.48 -9.10 -5.34
C ASN A 504 -24.54 -7.74 -6.05
N LEU A 505 -25.75 -7.20 -6.22
CA LEU A 505 -25.95 -5.89 -6.84
C LEU A 505 -25.36 -4.75 -5.99
N THR A 506 -25.43 -4.81 -4.65
CA THR A 506 -24.77 -3.85 -3.75
C THR A 506 -23.25 -3.93 -3.88
N GLY A 507 -22.67 -5.14 -3.88
CA GLY A 507 -21.24 -5.32 -4.12
C GLY A 507 -20.79 -4.82 -5.50
N ALA A 508 -21.61 -5.01 -6.53
CA ALA A 508 -21.35 -4.50 -7.88
C ALA A 508 -21.38 -2.96 -7.94
N ALA A 509 -22.36 -2.31 -7.28
CA ALA A 509 -22.40 -0.86 -7.14
C ALA A 509 -21.13 -0.32 -6.46
N ASP A 510 -20.72 -0.95 -5.36
CA ASP A 510 -19.55 -0.52 -4.57
C ASP A 510 -18.24 -0.71 -5.35
N ALA A 511 -18.10 -1.82 -6.09
CA ALA A 511 -16.93 -2.08 -6.93
C ALA A 511 -16.82 -1.07 -8.07
N LEU A 512 -17.93 -0.76 -8.76
CA LEU A 512 -17.97 0.26 -9.81
C LEU A 512 -17.69 1.67 -9.26
N ALA A 513 -18.25 2.03 -8.10
CA ALA A 513 -18.08 3.35 -7.52
C ALA A 513 -16.63 3.66 -7.15
N ARG A 514 -15.88 2.65 -6.68
CA ARG A 514 -14.44 2.74 -6.39
C ARG A 514 -13.56 2.95 -7.64
N ILE A 515 -14.08 2.67 -8.84
CA ILE A 515 -13.41 2.97 -10.12
C ILE A 515 -14.02 4.17 -10.86
N GLY A 516 -14.95 4.91 -10.23
CA GLY A 516 -15.54 6.14 -10.77
C GLY A 516 -16.83 5.95 -11.59
N PHE A 517 -17.45 4.77 -11.53
CA PHE A 517 -18.68 4.43 -12.26
C PHE A 517 -19.84 4.14 -11.30
N GLY A 518 -21.04 4.58 -11.65
CA GLY A 518 -22.27 4.27 -10.93
C GLY A 518 -23.03 3.14 -11.60
N MET A 519 -23.91 2.49 -10.85
CA MET A 519 -24.88 1.53 -11.36
C MET A 519 -26.29 1.97 -10.94
N ALA A 520 -27.20 2.04 -11.90
CA ALA A 520 -28.62 2.25 -11.65
C ALA A 520 -29.44 1.01 -12.08
N PRO A 521 -30.40 0.54 -11.27
CA PRO A 521 -30.79 1.12 -9.98
C PRO A 521 -29.86 0.62 -8.85
N ASP A 522 -29.40 1.53 -7.98
CA ASP A 522 -28.60 1.14 -6.80
C ASP A 522 -29.53 0.42 -5.78
N PRO A 523 -29.25 -0.83 -5.36
CA PRO A 523 -30.13 -1.59 -4.45
C PRO A 523 -30.35 -0.96 -3.07
N ARG A 524 -29.55 0.03 -2.66
CA ARG A 524 -29.77 0.82 -1.45
C ARG A 524 -31.04 1.67 -1.55
N PHE A 525 -31.31 2.23 -2.73
CA PHE A 525 -32.38 3.20 -2.98
C PHE A 525 -33.42 2.71 -3.99
N SER A 526 -33.10 1.65 -4.74
CA SER A 526 -33.95 1.08 -5.79
C SER A 526 -35.33 0.75 -5.26
N LEU A 527 -36.35 1.21 -5.95
CA LEU A 527 -37.72 0.77 -5.71
C LEU A 527 -37.87 -0.73 -6.03
N ARG A 528 -37.19 -1.19 -7.09
CA ARG A 528 -37.07 -2.62 -7.43
C ARG A 528 -35.67 -2.91 -7.93
N GLY A 529 -35.12 -4.07 -7.57
CA GLY A 529 -33.92 -4.60 -8.22
C GLY A 529 -34.23 -5.13 -9.64
N PRO A 530 -33.22 -5.17 -10.53
CA PRO A 530 -33.32 -5.86 -11.81
C PRO A 530 -33.39 -7.38 -11.63
N LYS A 531 -34.08 -8.05 -12.55
CA LYS A 531 -34.03 -9.51 -12.72
C LYS A 531 -32.78 -9.91 -13.50
N ILE A 532 -32.55 -11.22 -13.61
CA ILE A 532 -31.38 -11.79 -14.29
C ILE A 532 -31.34 -11.51 -15.80
N ASP A 533 -32.52 -11.30 -16.39
CA ASP A 533 -32.77 -11.02 -17.81
C ASP A 533 -32.95 -9.51 -18.11
N GLU A 534 -32.87 -8.65 -17.09
CA GLU A 534 -33.05 -7.20 -17.20
C GLU A 534 -31.70 -6.46 -17.14
N PRO A 535 -31.57 -5.28 -17.76
CA PRO A 535 -30.35 -4.49 -17.69
C PRO A 535 -30.22 -3.68 -16.40
N VAL A 536 -29.01 -3.15 -16.20
CA VAL A 536 -28.67 -2.00 -15.36
C VAL A 536 -28.07 -0.91 -16.24
N VAL A 537 -28.08 0.34 -15.76
CA VAL A 537 -27.39 1.45 -16.41
C VAL A 537 -26.08 1.74 -15.68
N ILE A 538 -24.96 1.57 -16.38
CA ILE A 538 -23.63 2.05 -15.94
C ILE A 538 -23.45 3.50 -16.41
N PHE A 539 -22.93 4.37 -15.54
CA PHE A 539 -22.73 5.80 -15.83
C PHE A 539 -21.48 6.36 -15.14
N GLU A 540 -20.93 7.48 -15.62
CA GLU A 540 -19.73 8.10 -15.03
C GLU A 540 -20.06 8.99 -13.80
N LEU A 541 -19.55 8.63 -12.63
CA LEU A 541 -19.54 9.51 -11.46
C LEU A 541 -18.51 10.63 -11.65
N GLY A 542 -17.35 10.31 -12.23
CA GLY A 542 -16.26 11.23 -12.56
C GLY A 542 -15.09 11.18 -11.58
N GLU A 543 -15.36 10.82 -10.33
CA GLU A 543 -14.37 10.51 -9.30
C GLU A 543 -14.79 9.24 -8.51
N PRO A 544 -13.85 8.51 -7.89
CA PRO A 544 -14.18 7.40 -7.01
C PRO A 544 -15.03 7.84 -5.82
N VAL A 545 -16.10 7.11 -5.51
CA VAL A 545 -16.99 7.38 -4.38
C VAL A 545 -16.95 6.21 -3.41
N GLU A 546 -16.62 6.47 -2.14
CA GLU A 546 -16.54 5.44 -1.10
C GLU A 546 -17.86 5.19 -0.37
N GLN A 547 -18.66 6.25 -0.14
CA GLN A 547 -19.94 6.19 0.56
C GLN A 547 -21.07 6.43 -0.46
N LEU A 548 -21.69 5.36 -0.95
CA LEU A 548 -22.82 5.46 -1.87
C LEU A 548 -24.13 5.76 -1.14
N GLU A 549 -24.24 5.28 0.11
CA GLU A 549 -25.40 5.39 1.01
C GLU A 549 -25.78 6.82 1.41
N ASP A 550 -24.84 7.76 1.40
CA ASP A 550 -25.11 9.17 1.71
C ASP A 550 -25.83 9.84 0.54
N VAL A 551 -27.10 10.17 0.75
CA VAL A 551 -27.98 10.87 -0.19
C VAL A 551 -28.97 11.75 0.57
N SER A 552 -29.30 12.89 -0.02
CA SER A 552 -30.28 13.82 0.53
C SER A 552 -31.69 13.21 0.58
N PRO A 553 -32.56 13.70 1.48
CA PRO A 553 -33.99 13.41 1.43
C PRO A 553 -34.61 13.83 0.08
N ALA A 554 -34.14 14.92 -0.52
CA ALA A 554 -34.60 15.40 -1.83
C ALA A 554 -34.39 14.36 -2.93
N TYR A 555 -33.20 13.75 -3.02
CA TYR A 555 -32.94 12.66 -3.97
C TYR A 555 -33.90 11.47 -3.79
N ARG A 556 -34.23 11.10 -2.54
CA ARG A 556 -35.17 9.99 -2.26
C ARG A 556 -36.59 10.31 -2.71
N THR A 557 -37.05 11.55 -2.49
CA THR A 557 -38.36 12.03 -2.97
C THR A 557 -38.41 12.05 -4.49
N GLU A 558 -37.42 12.66 -5.15
CA GLU A 558 -37.37 12.74 -6.62
C GLU A 558 -37.25 11.37 -7.29
N LEU A 559 -36.47 10.43 -6.73
CA LEU A 559 -36.38 9.07 -7.25
C LEU A 559 -37.74 8.34 -7.21
N PHE A 560 -38.59 8.65 -6.23
CA PHE A 560 -39.94 8.10 -6.12
C PHE A 560 -40.93 8.80 -7.07
N GLU A 561 -40.88 10.14 -7.16
CA GLU A 561 -41.68 10.89 -8.14
C GLU A 561 -41.34 10.52 -9.58
N LEU A 562 -40.06 10.31 -9.90
CA LEU A 562 -39.57 9.88 -11.20
C LEU A 562 -40.11 8.49 -11.61
N ALA A 563 -40.24 7.58 -10.64
CA ALA A 563 -40.85 6.27 -10.87
C ALA A 563 -42.37 6.34 -11.07
N LEU A 564 -43.07 7.26 -10.39
CA LEU A 564 -44.48 7.53 -10.67
C LEU A 564 -44.65 8.17 -12.05
N ALA A 565 -43.75 9.09 -12.44
CA ALA A 565 -43.77 9.77 -13.73
C ALA A 565 -43.57 8.80 -14.90
N THR A 566 -42.54 7.96 -14.81
CA THR A 566 -42.28 6.90 -15.80
C THR A 566 -43.35 5.82 -15.82
N PHE A 567 -44.00 5.51 -14.69
CA PHE A 567 -45.17 4.63 -14.68
C PHE A 567 -46.35 5.20 -15.47
N VAL A 568 -46.60 6.51 -15.41
CA VAL A 568 -47.63 7.18 -16.23
C VAL A 568 -47.21 7.20 -17.70
N ALA A 569 -45.96 7.56 -18.01
CA ALA A 569 -45.44 7.58 -19.38
C ALA A 569 -45.46 6.21 -20.09
N HIS A 570 -45.39 5.10 -19.34
CA HIS A 570 -45.54 3.75 -19.91
C HIS A 570 -47.01 3.35 -20.23
N ALA A 571 -47.99 4.23 -20.02
CA ALA A 571 -49.42 3.87 -20.12
C ALA A 571 -49.87 3.40 -21.51
N ASP A 572 -49.36 3.99 -22.59
CA ASP A 572 -49.67 3.61 -23.98
C ASP A 572 -48.65 2.60 -24.58
N SER A 573 -47.64 2.22 -23.79
CA SER A 573 -46.49 1.38 -24.17
C SER A 573 -45.60 1.98 -25.28
N LYS A 574 -45.58 3.31 -25.47
CA LYS A 574 -44.78 4.02 -26.49
C LYS A 574 -44.30 5.39 -26.01
N ILE A 575 -43.33 5.40 -25.10
CA ILE A 575 -42.70 6.65 -24.68
C ILE A 575 -42.11 7.40 -25.89
N VAL A 576 -42.54 8.64 -26.09
CA VAL A 576 -42.02 9.52 -27.14
C VAL A 576 -40.86 10.38 -26.65
N GLU A 577 -40.00 10.81 -27.57
CA GLU A 577 -38.81 11.62 -27.25
C GLU A 577 -39.15 13.00 -26.66
N ALA A 578 -40.41 13.43 -26.72
CA ALA A 578 -40.91 14.62 -26.02
C ALA A 578 -41.06 14.37 -24.51
N GLU A 579 -41.76 13.30 -24.11
CA GLU A 579 -41.92 12.88 -22.72
C GLU A 579 -40.57 12.59 -22.05
N ARG A 580 -39.68 11.85 -22.74
CA ARG A 580 -38.33 11.58 -22.26
C ARG A 580 -37.55 12.87 -21.98
N ARG A 581 -37.73 13.91 -22.80
CA ARG A 581 -37.11 15.22 -22.60
C ARG A 581 -37.73 15.96 -21.44
N ALA A 582 -39.06 15.98 -21.32
CA ALA A 582 -39.76 16.62 -20.20
C ALA A 582 -39.35 16.00 -18.85
N LEU A 583 -39.21 14.68 -18.77
CA LEU A 583 -38.70 13.98 -17.58
C LEU A 583 -37.25 14.36 -17.25
N ARG A 584 -36.39 14.52 -18.26
CA ARG A 584 -35.00 14.95 -18.09
C ARG A 584 -34.91 16.40 -17.63
N GLU A 585 -35.67 17.30 -18.26
CA GLU A 585 -35.77 18.72 -17.88
C GLU A 585 -36.34 18.90 -16.46
N LYS A 586 -37.27 18.04 -16.02
CA LYS A 586 -37.71 18.01 -14.61
C LYS A 586 -36.53 17.76 -13.66
N ILE A 587 -35.73 16.70 -13.88
CA ILE A 587 -34.58 16.34 -13.04
C ILE A 587 -33.57 17.51 -12.97
N ASP A 588 -33.32 18.18 -14.09
CA ASP A 588 -32.39 19.31 -14.15
C ASP A 588 -32.93 20.57 -13.42
N ALA A 589 -34.26 20.72 -13.32
CA ALA A 589 -34.91 21.85 -12.64
C ALA A 589 -34.99 21.71 -11.10
N VAL A 590 -34.72 20.53 -10.53
CA VAL A 590 -34.83 20.32 -9.07
C VAL A 590 -33.71 21.06 -8.31
N SER A 591 -34.12 21.93 -7.39
CA SER A 591 -33.23 22.61 -6.45
C SER A 591 -32.86 21.71 -5.26
N GLY A 592 -31.60 21.73 -4.84
CA GLY A 592 -31.13 21.05 -3.62
C GLY A 592 -30.48 19.67 -3.86
N LEU A 593 -30.38 19.22 -5.11
CA LEU A 593 -29.60 18.05 -5.50
C LEU A 593 -28.14 18.39 -5.77
N THR A 594 -27.23 17.51 -5.36
CA THR A 594 -25.83 17.51 -5.82
C THR A 594 -25.70 17.05 -7.28
N GLU A 595 -24.58 17.37 -7.94
CA GLU A 595 -24.28 16.84 -9.28
C GLU A 595 -24.28 15.31 -9.33
N LEU A 596 -23.80 14.66 -8.25
CA LEU A 596 -23.75 13.21 -8.14
C LEU A 596 -25.15 12.59 -8.08
N GLU A 597 -26.06 13.18 -7.30
CA GLU A 597 -27.46 12.78 -7.21
C GLU A 597 -28.21 13.04 -8.52
N ARG A 598 -27.94 14.16 -9.20
CA ARG A 598 -28.55 14.45 -10.51
C ARG A 598 -28.13 13.41 -11.56
N LYS A 599 -26.85 13.05 -11.61
CA LYS A 599 -26.34 11.93 -12.44
C LYS A 599 -27.04 10.60 -12.10
N ARG A 600 -27.19 10.28 -10.80
CA ARG A 600 -27.92 9.08 -10.35
C ARG A 600 -29.38 9.10 -10.83
N LEU A 601 -30.09 10.23 -10.72
CA LEU A 601 -31.48 10.34 -11.20
C LEU A 601 -31.57 10.17 -12.72
N HIS A 602 -30.67 10.78 -13.50
CA HIS A 602 -30.62 10.58 -14.96
C HIS A 602 -30.40 9.11 -15.32
N ALA A 603 -29.50 8.40 -14.63
CA ALA A 603 -29.29 6.96 -14.87
C ALA A 603 -30.50 6.10 -14.45
N ASN A 604 -31.22 6.47 -13.37
CA ASN A 604 -32.46 5.79 -12.99
C ASN A 604 -33.61 6.09 -13.97
N LEU A 605 -33.68 7.29 -14.56
CA LEU A 605 -34.62 7.60 -15.65
C LEU A 605 -34.38 6.66 -16.83
N GLU A 606 -33.15 6.57 -17.34
CA GLU A 606 -32.82 5.66 -18.45
C GLU A 606 -33.17 4.20 -18.11
N TRP A 607 -32.97 3.77 -16.86
CA TRP A 607 -33.40 2.43 -16.42
C TRP A 607 -34.92 2.25 -16.40
N TYR A 608 -35.69 3.20 -15.85
CA TYR A 608 -37.16 3.12 -15.81
C TYR A 608 -37.82 3.21 -17.19
N LEU A 609 -37.17 3.85 -18.17
CA LEU A 609 -37.64 3.90 -19.56
C LEU A 609 -37.53 2.52 -20.24
N ASP A 610 -36.51 1.73 -19.92
CA ASP A 610 -36.31 0.37 -20.47
C ASP A 610 -37.02 -0.72 -19.63
N VAL A 611 -37.03 -0.58 -18.31
CA VAL A 611 -37.65 -1.50 -17.33
C VAL A 611 -38.81 -0.81 -16.60
N PRO A 612 -40.08 -1.01 -17.04
CA PRO A 612 -41.23 -0.30 -16.47
C PRO A 612 -41.45 -0.53 -14.96
N PRO A 613 -41.81 0.50 -14.19
CA PRO A 613 -42.16 0.36 -12.77
C PRO A 613 -43.38 -0.55 -12.50
N ASP A 614 -43.40 -1.25 -11.37
CA ASP A 614 -44.48 -2.18 -11.01
C ASP A 614 -45.50 -1.56 -10.02
N MET A 615 -46.75 -1.46 -10.46
CA MET A 615 -47.90 -0.95 -9.67
C MET A 615 -48.16 -1.75 -8.38
N SER A 616 -47.82 -3.05 -8.34
CA SER A 616 -47.96 -3.86 -7.13
C SER A 616 -47.03 -3.39 -6.01
N TRP A 617 -45.83 -2.92 -6.38
CA TRP A 617 -44.84 -2.40 -5.45
C TRP A 617 -45.08 -0.94 -5.09
N LEU A 618 -45.42 -0.10 -6.08
CA LEU A 618 -45.77 1.32 -5.85
C LEU A 618 -46.88 1.44 -4.80
N ARG A 619 -47.91 0.57 -4.84
CA ARG A 619 -48.95 0.46 -3.80
C ARG A 619 -48.42 0.25 -2.38
N SER A 620 -47.35 -0.54 -2.22
CA SER A 620 -46.77 -0.78 -0.90
C SER A 620 -46.21 0.52 -0.32
N LYS A 621 -45.43 1.29 -1.10
CA LYS A 621 -44.87 2.57 -0.65
C LYS A 621 -45.91 3.67 -0.50
N LEU A 622 -46.90 3.75 -1.39
CA LEU A 622 -47.98 4.74 -1.29
C LEU A 622 -48.83 4.53 -0.02
N LYS A 623 -48.91 3.30 0.49
CA LYS A 623 -49.59 2.97 1.76
C LYS A 623 -48.80 3.38 3.01
N ASP A 624 -47.47 3.42 2.93
CA ASP A 624 -46.59 3.83 4.03
C ASP A 624 -46.52 5.36 4.21
N ALA A 625 -47.01 6.13 3.23
CA ALA A 625 -47.04 7.59 3.26
C ALA A 625 -48.23 8.14 4.07
N ASP A 626 -48.04 9.27 4.77
CA ASP A 626 -49.10 9.96 5.52
C ASP A 626 -50.01 10.86 4.65
N THR A 627 -51.06 11.41 5.26
CA THR A 627 -52.05 12.28 4.59
C THR A 627 -51.48 13.59 4.02
N GLU A 628 -50.33 14.08 4.50
CA GLU A 628 -49.69 15.29 3.98
C GLU A 628 -48.86 14.94 2.74
N HIS A 629 -48.12 13.83 2.79
CA HIS A 629 -47.43 13.25 1.64
C HIS A 629 -48.41 12.83 0.53
N HIS A 630 -49.62 12.35 0.86
CA HIS A 630 -50.66 12.05 -0.14
C HIS A 630 -51.08 13.27 -0.96
N LEU A 631 -51.12 14.46 -0.36
CA LEU A 631 -51.44 15.70 -1.06
C LEU A 631 -50.29 16.15 -1.98
N ALA A 632 -49.04 16.03 -1.51
CA ALA A 632 -47.85 16.31 -2.32
C ALA A 632 -47.76 15.35 -3.53
N LEU A 633 -47.94 14.05 -3.31
CA LEU A 633 -47.93 13.03 -4.35
C LEU A 633 -49.07 13.22 -5.36
N ARG A 634 -50.26 13.60 -4.91
CA ARG A 634 -51.38 13.97 -5.78
C ARG A 634 -51.02 15.15 -6.69
N ALA A 635 -50.44 16.21 -6.13
CA ALA A 635 -49.98 17.36 -6.91
C ALA A 635 -48.87 17.00 -7.90
N ALA A 636 -47.91 16.16 -7.49
CA ALA A 636 -46.84 15.68 -8.36
C ALA A 636 -47.37 14.87 -9.56
N VAL A 637 -48.29 13.93 -9.33
CA VAL A 637 -48.91 13.10 -10.40
C VAL A 637 -49.70 13.95 -11.39
N VAL A 638 -50.37 15.01 -10.93
CA VAL A 638 -51.07 15.97 -11.80
C VAL A 638 -50.08 16.82 -12.59
N ALA A 639 -49.03 17.33 -11.94
CA ALA A 639 -47.97 18.10 -12.63
C ALA A 639 -47.21 17.26 -13.68
N ILE A 640 -47.02 15.96 -13.43
CA ILE A 640 -46.50 14.98 -14.38
C ILE A 640 -47.42 14.85 -15.60
N ALA A 641 -48.74 14.72 -15.38
CA ALA A 641 -49.70 14.58 -16.48
C ALA A 641 -49.79 15.84 -17.37
N HIS A 642 -49.56 17.02 -16.79
CA HIS A 642 -49.48 18.29 -17.54
C HIS A 642 -48.10 18.57 -18.16
N ALA A 643 -47.12 17.67 -18.00
CA ALA A 643 -45.78 17.86 -18.57
C ALA A 643 -45.75 17.64 -20.10
N ASP A 644 -46.67 16.84 -20.65
CA ASP A 644 -47.03 16.89 -22.07
C ASP A 644 -48.32 17.71 -22.26
N SER A 645 -48.40 18.39 -23.40
CA SER A 645 -49.49 19.26 -23.83
C SER A 645 -50.79 18.53 -24.18
N VAL A 646 -50.80 17.20 -24.21
CA VAL A 646 -51.95 16.36 -24.58
C VAL A 646 -52.05 15.13 -23.68
N ILE A 647 -52.92 15.19 -22.67
CA ILE A 647 -53.22 14.07 -21.78
C ILE A 647 -54.05 13.01 -22.52
N GLN A 648 -53.57 11.76 -22.54
CA GLN A 648 -54.23 10.60 -23.15
C GLN A 648 -55.16 9.85 -22.16
N SER A 649 -56.17 9.14 -22.68
CA SER A 649 -57.10 8.34 -21.86
C SER A 649 -56.40 7.23 -21.05
N GLU A 650 -55.34 6.68 -21.61
CA GLU A 650 -54.51 5.62 -21.08
C GLU A 650 -53.73 6.11 -19.85
N GLU A 651 -53.19 7.34 -19.91
CA GLU A 651 -52.52 8.01 -18.79
C GLU A 651 -53.49 8.30 -17.66
N VAL A 652 -54.68 8.84 -17.96
CA VAL A 652 -55.76 9.05 -16.98
C VAL A 652 -56.11 7.74 -16.27
N ALA A 653 -56.20 6.63 -17.01
CA ALA A 653 -56.44 5.31 -16.44
C ALA A 653 -55.27 4.80 -15.56
N CYS A 654 -54.03 5.25 -15.79
CA CYS A 654 -52.90 5.00 -14.89
C CYS A 654 -52.93 5.90 -13.64
N ILE A 655 -53.27 7.18 -13.79
CA ILE A 655 -53.46 8.13 -12.67
C ILE A 655 -54.59 7.65 -11.74
N GLU A 656 -55.71 7.17 -12.29
CA GLU A 656 -56.77 6.53 -11.51
C GLU A 656 -56.28 5.32 -10.68
N LYS A 657 -55.33 4.53 -11.20
CA LYS A 657 -54.74 3.39 -10.45
C LYS A 657 -53.87 3.89 -9.30
N ILE A 658 -53.18 5.02 -9.46
CA ILE A 658 -52.38 5.68 -8.42
C ILE A 658 -53.30 6.29 -7.35
N TYR A 659 -54.39 6.97 -7.72
CA TYR A 659 -55.36 7.52 -6.76
C TYR A 659 -55.99 6.41 -5.92
N LYS A 660 -56.43 5.30 -6.57
CA LYS A 660 -56.92 4.10 -5.88
C LYS A 660 -55.86 3.45 -4.98
N ALA A 661 -54.58 3.56 -5.30
CA ALA A 661 -53.46 3.08 -4.47
C ALA A 661 -53.21 3.97 -3.22
N LEU A 662 -53.40 5.29 -3.37
CA LEU A 662 -53.34 6.28 -2.29
C LEU A 662 -54.60 6.29 -1.40
N GLY A 663 -55.64 5.53 -1.73
CA GLY A 663 -56.93 5.59 -1.03
C GLY A 663 -57.76 6.84 -1.33
N ILE A 664 -57.41 7.58 -2.39
CA ILE A 664 -58.10 8.79 -2.85
C ILE A 664 -59.23 8.37 -3.81
N ASP A 665 -60.35 9.08 -3.78
CA ASP A 665 -61.43 8.87 -4.74
C ASP A 665 -60.96 9.17 -6.18
N ALA A 666 -61.06 8.18 -7.06
CA ALA A 666 -60.70 8.30 -8.46
C ALA A 666 -61.58 9.32 -9.23
N GLY A 667 -62.78 9.65 -8.71
CA GLY A 667 -63.60 10.73 -9.25
C GLY A 667 -62.92 12.11 -9.21
N LEU A 668 -61.90 12.30 -8.37
CA LEU A 668 -61.15 13.55 -8.26
C LEU A 668 -60.12 13.75 -9.37
N VAL A 669 -59.71 12.70 -10.08
CA VAL A 669 -58.68 12.76 -11.14
C VAL A 669 -59.03 13.81 -12.21
N TYR A 670 -60.27 13.79 -12.70
CA TYR A 670 -60.75 14.75 -13.69
C TYR A 670 -60.84 16.18 -13.15
N ALA A 671 -61.15 16.36 -11.86
CA ALA A 671 -61.19 17.69 -11.25
C ALA A 671 -59.78 18.28 -11.11
N ASP A 672 -58.79 17.45 -10.80
CA ASP A 672 -57.40 17.89 -10.62
C ASP A 672 -56.71 18.18 -11.97
N LEU A 673 -56.90 17.30 -12.97
CA LEU A 673 -56.41 17.50 -14.35
C LEU A 673 -57.08 18.68 -15.09
N HIS A 674 -58.17 19.23 -14.55
CA HIS A 674 -58.77 20.48 -15.03
C HIS A 674 -58.47 21.69 -14.12
N ALA A 675 -57.87 21.48 -12.95
CA ALA A 675 -57.38 22.55 -12.09
C ALA A 675 -55.97 23.03 -12.50
N GLY A 676 -55.18 22.17 -13.17
CA GLY A 676 -53.95 22.56 -13.85
C GLY A 676 -54.24 23.19 -15.22
N ASP A 677 -54.09 24.53 -15.30
CA ASP A 677 -54.18 25.39 -16.49
C ASP A 677 -54.57 24.73 -17.84
N VAL A 678 -55.88 24.58 -18.06
CA VAL A 678 -56.44 24.71 -19.41
C VAL A 678 -57.20 26.05 -19.45
N PRO A 679 -56.77 27.05 -20.24
CA PRO A 679 -57.55 28.26 -20.41
C PRO A 679 -58.83 27.90 -21.19
N ASP A 680 -59.98 27.95 -20.51
CA ASP A 680 -61.31 27.72 -21.08
C ASP A 680 -61.70 28.89 -22.02
N GLY A 681 -61.05 28.91 -23.19
CA GLY A 681 -61.18 29.94 -24.20
C GLY A 681 -61.12 29.34 -25.61
N PRO A 682 -61.96 29.78 -26.55
CA PRO A 682 -62.06 29.17 -27.87
C PRO A 682 -60.77 29.35 -28.69
N VAL A 683 -60.24 28.24 -29.21
CA VAL A 683 -59.05 28.21 -30.07
C VAL A 683 -59.26 29.08 -31.32
N ARG A 684 -58.42 30.10 -31.51
CA ARG A 684 -58.47 31.00 -32.68
C ARG A 684 -57.99 30.29 -33.96
N VAL A 685 -58.93 29.86 -34.79
CA VAL A 685 -58.65 29.16 -36.06
C VAL A 685 -58.22 30.12 -37.20
N LYS A 686 -58.33 31.44 -37.03
CA LYS A 686 -57.84 32.41 -38.04
C LYS A 686 -57.49 33.78 -37.44
N ALA A 687 -56.39 34.37 -37.90
CA ALA A 687 -56.09 35.78 -37.67
C ALA A 687 -56.92 36.67 -38.61
N ALA A 688 -57.39 37.81 -38.11
CA ALA A 688 -58.09 38.81 -38.92
C ALA A 688 -57.09 39.83 -39.48
N GLU A 689 -57.15 40.08 -40.78
CA GLU A 689 -56.46 41.21 -41.41
C GLU A 689 -57.23 42.52 -41.11
N ALA A 690 -56.51 43.64 -41.08
CA ALA A 690 -57.00 44.88 -40.48
C ALA A 690 -57.59 45.84 -41.52
N GLU A 691 -58.73 46.45 -41.21
CA GLU A 691 -59.10 47.77 -41.77
C GLU A 691 -60.02 48.58 -40.84
N ALA A 692 -59.66 49.86 -40.66
CA ALA A 692 -60.42 51.02 -40.15
C ALA A 692 -61.14 50.97 -38.77
N PRO A 693 -61.19 52.10 -38.02
CA PRO A 693 -61.55 52.10 -36.60
C PRO A 693 -63.06 52.15 -36.34
N GLY A 694 -63.59 51.10 -35.71
CA GLY A 694 -64.91 51.07 -35.07
C GLY A 694 -64.84 51.28 -33.55
N GLU A 695 -65.97 51.58 -32.92
CA GLU A 695 -66.07 51.93 -31.50
C GLU A 695 -65.62 50.81 -30.55
N GLN A 696 -64.99 51.18 -29.42
CA GLN A 696 -64.53 50.22 -28.41
C GLN A 696 -65.71 49.55 -27.71
N ILE A 697 -65.77 48.22 -27.81
CA ILE A 697 -66.63 47.39 -26.96
C ILE A 697 -66.07 47.45 -25.52
N PRO A 698 -66.86 47.81 -24.49
CA PRO A 698 -66.37 47.85 -23.11
C PRO A 698 -65.95 46.47 -22.61
N ASP A 699 -64.83 46.39 -21.88
CA ASP A 699 -64.37 45.17 -21.22
C ASP A 699 -65.45 44.57 -20.31
N GLU A 700 -65.59 43.25 -20.35
CA GLU A 700 -66.48 42.54 -19.44
C GLU A 700 -66.06 42.75 -17.97
N ARG A 701 -67.07 42.96 -17.11
CA ARG A 701 -66.82 43.16 -15.68
C ARG A 701 -66.22 41.90 -15.07
N LYS A 702 -64.96 42.00 -14.63
CA LYS A 702 -64.36 41.03 -13.69
C LYS A 702 -65.34 40.75 -12.56
N ALA A 703 -65.86 39.52 -12.49
CA ALA A 703 -66.61 39.07 -11.34
C ALA A 703 -65.72 39.20 -10.11
N LYS A 704 -66.22 39.85 -9.05
CA LYS A 704 -65.47 39.96 -7.80
C LYS A 704 -65.29 38.56 -7.23
N ALA A 705 -64.04 38.21 -6.90
CA ALA A 705 -63.79 37.13 -5.96
C ALA A 705 -64.62 37.37 -4.70
N GLY A 706 -65.38 36.37 -4.27
CA GLY A 706 -66.11 36.43 -3.00
C GLY A 706 -65.11 36.46 -1.85
N SER A 707 -64.96 37.60 -1.19
CA SER A 707 -64.11 37.69 0.01
C SER A 707 -64.70 36.80 1.10
N LEU A 708 -63.93 35.80 1.54
CA LEU A 708 -64.27 35.01 2.72
C LEU A 708 -64.41 35.94 3.94
N ASP A 709 -65.50 35.77 4.68
CA ASP A 709 -65.79 36.56 5.87
C ASP A 709 -64.86 36.13 7.02
N ALA A 710 -63.85 36.95 7.30
CA ALA A 710 -62.84 36.68 8.32
C ALA A 710 -63.44 36.54 9.73
N ALA A 711 -64.58 37.19 10.03
CA ALA A 711 -65.27 37.03 11.31
C ALA A 711 -65.90 35.62 11.41
N ARG A 712 -66.37 35.08 10.29
CA ARG A 712 -66.95 33.73 10.21
C ARG A 712 -65.88 32.63 10.26
N ILE A 713 -64.70 32.87 9.68
CA ILE A 713 -63.53 31.98 9.84
C ILE A 713 -63.05 31.98 11.30
N ALA A 714 -62.97 33.15 11.95
CA ALA A 714 -62.59 33.24 13.36
C ALA A 714 -63.60 32.52 14.28
N ALA A 715 -64.91 32.64 14.00
CA ALA A 715 -65.94 31.91 14.73
C ALA A 715 -65.79 30.39 14.57
N ILE A 716 -65.59 29.89 13.34
CA ILE A 716 -65.40 28.45 13.07
C ILE A 716 -64.12 27.92 13.74
N ARG A 717 -63.01 28.67 13.74
CA ARG A 717 -61.78 28.27 14.46
C ARG A 717 -62.01 28.14 15.97
N ASN A 718 -62.69 29.11 16.57
CA ASN A 718 -62.96 29.11 18.01
C ASN A 718 -63.95 28.00 18.42
N ASP A 719 -64.96 27.71 17.59
CA ASP A 719 -65.82 26.53 17.77
C ASP A 719 -65.04 25.21 17.61
N THR A 720 -64.03 25.15 16.73
CA THR A 720 -63.18 23.96 16.56
C THR A 720 -62.26 23.74 17.76
N GLU A 721 -61.60 24.79 18.27
CA GLU A 721 -60.79 24.74 19.49
C GLU A 721 -61.63 24.31 20.71
N ARG A 722 -62.87 24.81 20.82
CA ARG A 722 -63.78 24.44 21.91
C ARG A 722 -64.26 22.99 21.83
N VAL A 723 -64.40 22.42 20.62
CA VAL A 723 -64.72 20.99 20.44
C VAL A 723 -63.49 20.12 20.73
N SER A 724 -62.28 20.52 20.33
CA SER A 724 -61.04 19.81 20.69
C SER A 724 -60.78 19.81 22.20
N SER A 725 -61.06 20.91 22.91
CA SER A 725 -60.98 20.98 24.38
C SER A 725 -61.91 19.97 25.06
N VAL A 726 -63.17 19.88 24.59
CA VAL A 726 -64.17 18.98 25.19
C VAL A 726 -63.92 17.52 24.84
N LEU A 727 -63.37 17.19 23.67
CA LEU A 727 -62.89 15.83 23.40
C LEU A 727 -61.65 15.48 24.24
N GLY A 728 -60.75 16.43 24.49
CA GLY A 728 -59.59 16.23 25.37
C GLY A 728 -59.98 15.82 26.79
N GLU A 729 -60.99 16.47 27.38
CA GLU A 729 -61.50 16.11 28.71
C GLU A 729 -62.24 14.75 28.75
N ILE A 730 -62.76 14.26 27.62
CA ILE A 730 -63.50 12.98 27.56
C ILE A 730 -62.56 11.77 27.37
N PHE A 731 -61.36 11.97 26.81
CA PHE A 731 -60.35 10.92 26.63
C PHE A 731 -59.23 10.94 27.69
N SER A 732 -59.28 11.86 28.66
CA SER A 732 -58.42 11.82 29.86
C SER A 732 -58.96 10.83 30.89
N THR A 733 -58.69 9.54 30.67
CA THR A 733 -58.79 8.54 31.75
C THR A 733 -57.53 8.58 32.61
N GLU A 734 -57.64 9.16 33.80
CA GLU A 734 -56.72 8.93 34.90
C GLU A 734 -56.92 7.49 35.43
N ASP A 735 -55.87 6.68 35.41
CA ASP A 735 -55.68 5.53 36.31
C ASP A 735 -54.36 5.77 37.07
N ASP A 736 -54.47 6.49 38.19
CA ASP A 736 -53.56 6.43 39.36
C ASP A 736 -53.75 5.03 40.02
N VAL A 737 -52.82 4.29 40.65
CA VAL A 737 -51.67 4.49 41.56
C VAL A 737 -50.89 3.15 41.62
N ASP A 738 -49.68 2.96 42.15
CA ASP A 738 -48.58 3.78 42.71
C ASP A 738 -47.35 2.85 42.70
N ASP A 739 -46.14 3.36 42.44
CA ASP A 739 -44.92 2.81 43.03
C ASP A 739 -43.79 3.87 43.10
N GLN A 740 -43.84 4.63 44.20
CA GLN A 740 -42.71 5.10 45.02
C GLN A 740 -41.36 5.42 44.35
N ALA A 741 -40.93 6.67 44.57
CA ALA A 741 -39.61 7.17 44.21
C ALA A 741 -38.46 6.33 44.78
N THR A 742 -37.52 5.96 43.92
CA THR A 742 -36.10 5.75 44.29
C THR A 742 -35.21 6.66 43.44
N ALA A 743 -34.07 7.04 44.04
CA ALA A 743 -33.27 8.19 43.66
C ALA A 743 -32.89 8.29 42.18
N ALA A 744 -32.96 9.52 41.66
CA ALA A 744 -32.12 9.94 40.55
C ALA A 744 -30.65 9.94 41.01
N HIS A 745 -29.99 8.79 40.95
CA HIS A 745 -28.55 8.78 40.76
C HIS A 745 -28.27 9.38 39.38
N ALA A 746 -27.38 10.38 39.34
CA ALA A 746 -26.87 10.86 38.07
C ALA A 746 -26.13 9.69 37.40
N LEU A 747 -26.61 9.24 36.23
CA LEU A 747 -25.85 8.29 35.42
C LEU A 747 -24.45 8.87 35.24
N SER A 748 -23.45 8.10 35.66
CA SER A 748 -22.05 8.45 35.46
C SER A 748 -21.82 8.73 33.97
N SER A 749 -21.04 9.76 33.64
CA SER A 749 -20.78 10.12 32.23
C SER A 749 -20.08 9.01 31.43
N SER A 750 -19.63 7.95 32.10
CA SER A 750 -19.14 6.70 31.54
C SER A 750 -20.20 5.83 30.84
N MET A 751 -21.49 5.94 31.18
CA MET A 751 -22.56 5.09 30.62
C MET A 751 -23.55 5.88 29.74
N ALA A 752 -23.09 6.99 29.15
CA ALA A 752 -23.84 7.66 28.10
C ALA A 752 -24.09 6.72 26.91
N GLY A 753 -25.33 6.67 26.43
CA GLY A 753 -25.77 5.78 25.34
C GLY A 753 -26.68 4.63 25.81
N LEU A 754 -26.53 4.16 27.05
CA LEU A 754 -27.41 3.14 27.63
C LEU A 754 -28.65 3.77 28.28
N ASP A 755 -29.80 3.10 28.19
CA ASP A 755 -30.94 3.41 29.04
C ASP A 755 -30.71 2.89 30.49
N PRO A 756 -31.48 3.38 31.49
CA PRO A 756 -31.23 3.08 32.89
C PRO A 756 -31.21 1.59 33.25
N LYS A 757 -31.94 0.72 32.53
CA LYS A 757 -31.97 -0.72 32.82
C LYS A 757 -30.71 -1.42 32.36
N HIS A 758 -30.22 -1.09 31.15
CA HIS A 758 -28.98 -1.65 30.63
C HIS A 758 -27.75 -1.09 31.36
N ALA A 759 -27.78 0.18 31.78
CA ALA A 759 -26.73 0.74 32.65
C ALA A 759 -26.61 -0.03 33.98
N LEU A 760 -27.74 -0.26 34.68
CA LEU A 760 -27.77 -1.05 35.92
C LEU A 760 -27.35 -2.53 35.71
N LEU A 761 -27.56 -3.07 34.51
CA LEU A 761 -27.08 -4.41 34.15
C LEU A 761 -25.55 -4.42 33.96
N VAL A 762 -24.99 -3.44 33.25
CA VAL A 762 -23.53 -3.29 33.07
C VAL A 762 -22.82 -3.09 34.40
N GLU A 763 -23.35 -2.27 35.31
CA GLU A 763 -22.79 -2.08 36.66
C GLU A 763 -22.67 -3.38 37.47
N GLN A 764 -23.59 -4.33 37.24
CA GLN A 764 -23.56 -5.66 37.87
C GLN A 764 -22.60 -6.60 37.15
N ILE A 765 -22.64 -6.65 35.81
CA ILE A 765 -21.78 -7.50 34.98
C ILE A 765 -20.30 -7.31 35.35
N ILE A 766 -19.83 -6.05 35.41
CA ILE A 766 -18.42 -5.72 35.65
C ILE A 766 -17.90 -6.04 37.06
N GLN A 767 -18.74 -6.54 37.98
CA GLN A 767 -18.31 -6.97 39.32
C GLN A 767 -17.67 -8.36 39.34
N ARG A 768 -17.83 -9.13 38.26
CA ARG A 768 -17.25 -10.47 38.09
C ARG A 768 -16.47 -10.54 36.78
N GLU A 769 -15.59 -11.53 36.67
CA GLU A 769 -14.83 -11.83 35.45
C GLU A 769 -15.60 -12.79 34.52
N HIS A 770 -16.63 -13.48 35.03
CA HIS A 770 -17.38 -14.52 34.34
C HIS A 770 -18.81 -14.68 34.92
N TRP A 771 -19.76 -15.08 34.07
CA TRP A 771 -21.16 -15.38 34.40
C TRP A 771 -21.64 -16.63 33.65
N THR A 772 -22.37 -17.55 34.31
CA THR A 772 -23.04 -18.65 33.57
C THR A 772 -24.33 -18.18 32.90
N ASP A 773 -24.84 -18.96 31.94
CA ASP A 773 -26.11 -18.67 31.26
C ASP A 773 -27.26 -18.44 32.25
N GLU A 774 -27.40 -19.29 33.27
CA GLU A 774 -28.47 -19.15 34.26
C GLU A 774 -28.28 -17.94 35.19
N GLU A 775 -27.04 -17.57 35.53
CA GLU A 775 -26.77 -16.37 36.34
C GLU A 775 -27.03 -15.10 35.54
N PHE A 776 -26.67 -15.07 34.25
CA PHE A 776 -26.91 -13.95 33.33
C PHE A 776 -28.41 -13.76 33.08
N ASP A 777 -29.14 -14.85 32.81
CA ASP A 777 -30.60 -14.86 32.70
C ASP A 777 -31.27 -14.29 33.97
N GLU A 778 -30.76 -14.62 35.16
CA GLU A 778 -31.30 -14.12 36.42
C GLU A 778 -31.06 -12.62 36.61
N ILE A 779 -29.89 -12.07 36.24
CA ILE A 779 -29.62 -10.62 36.35
C ILE A 779 -30.33 -9.79 35.28
N ALA A 780 -30.41 -10.27 34.03
CA ALA A 780 -31.19 -9.62 32.98
C ALA A 780 -32.69 -9.63 33.32
N GLY A 781 -33.20 -10.78 33.80
CA GLY A 781 -34.58 -10.94 34.27
C GLY A 781 -34.94 -10.02 35.44
N LYS A 782 -34.01 -9.80 36.40
CA LYS A 782 -34.21 -8.83 37.51
C LYS A 782 -34.39 -7.38 37.04
N GLN A 783 -33.79 -6.99 35.91
CA GLN A 783 -34.00 -5.67 35.29
C GLN A 783 -35.21 -5.63 34.33
N GLY A 784 -35.90 -6.76 34.15
CA GLY A 784 -37.02 -6.90 33.22
C GLY A 784 -36.58 -6.82 31.76
N LEU A 785 -35.39 -7.34 31.45
CA LEU A 785 -34.82 -7.43 30.11
C LEU A 785 -34.83 -8.89 29.62
N MET A 786 -34.91 -9.10 28.30
CA MET A 786 -34.70 -10.42 27.69
C MET A 786 -33.20 -10.67 27.53
N PRO A 787 -32.64 -11.79 28.00
CA PRO A 787 -31.18 -11.99 28.08
C PRO A 787 -30.44 -11.78 26.75
N SER A 788 -30.91 -12.40 25.66
CA SER A 788 -30.28 -12.26 24.33
C SER A 788 -30.33 -10.82 23.78
N GLY A 789 -31.43 -10.10 24.01
CA GLY A 789 -31.53 -8.69 23.61
C GLY A 789 -30.71 -7.76 24.50
N ALA A 790 -30.57 -8.09 25.78
CA ALA A 790 -29.72 -7.36 26.71
C ALA A 790 -28.23 -7.52 26.37
N LEU A 791 -27.81 -8.73 25.99
CA LEU A 791 -26.47 -9.03 25.49
C LEU A 791 -26.16 -8.22 24.22
N GLU A 792 -27.06 -8.25 23.23
CA GLU A 792 -26.90 -7.53 21.97
C GLU A 792 -26.71 -6.02 22.22
N VAL A 793 -27.59 -5.39 23.00
CA VAL A 793 -27.50 -3.96 23.34
C VAL A 793 -26.26 -3.60 24.16
N VAL A 794 -25.86 -4.45 25.11
CA VAL A 794 -24.66 -4.21 25.94
C VAL A 794 -23.37 -4.36 25.12
N ASN A 795 -23.30 -5.35 24.22
CA ASN A 795 -22.13 -5.54 23.37
C ASN A 795 -22.07 -4.51 22.22
N GLU A 796 -23.19 -4.11 21.62
CA GLU A 796 -23.25 -3.02 20.63
C GLU A 796 -22.73 -1.71 21.24
N TRP A 797 -23.21 -1.33 22.44
CA TRP A 797 -22.71 -0.18 23.18
C TRP A 797 -21.21 -0.29 23.55
N ALA A 798 -20.75 -1.48 23.92
CA ALA A 798 -19.33 -1.71 24.24
C ALA A 798 -18.45 -1.54 23.00
N PHE A 799 -18.86 -2.07 21.84
CA PHE A 799 -18.19 -1.86 20.57
C PHE A 799 -18.14 -0.37 20.19
N ASP A 800 -19.27 0.34 20.29
CA ASP A 800 -19.34 1.79 19.97
C ASP A 800 -18.43 2.66 20.86
N LYS A 801 -18.18 2.25 22.11
CA LYS A 801 -17.35 3.03 23.06
C LYS A 801 -15.89 2.57 23.16
N PHE A 802 -15.61 1.28 22.94
CA PHE A 802 -14.32 0.65 23.25
C PHE A 802 -13.73 -0.20 22.10
N ASP A 803 -14.38 -0.30 20.94
CA ASP A 803 -14.01 -1.17 19.80
C ASP A 803 -13.97 -2.69 20.14
N GLU A 804 -14.54 -3.11 21.27
CA GLU A 804 -14.57 -4.52 21.75
C GLU A 804 -15.92 -4.83 22.46
N ALA A 805 -16.36 -6.09 22.41
CA ALA A 805 -17.50 -6.57 23.19
C ALA A 805 -17.21 -6.57 24.71
N LEU A 806 -18.21 -6.28 25.54
CA LEU A 806 -18.07 -6.43 27.00
C LEU A 806 -18.15 -7.89 27.43
N LEU A 807 -18.95 -8.70 26.72
CA LEU A 807 -19.21 -10.11 27.01
C LEU A 807 -18.89 -10.99 25.80
N ASP A 808 -18.01 -11.98 25.99
CA ASP A 808 -17.70 -13.02 24.99
C ASP A 808 -18.46 -14.32 25.31
N GLU A 809 -19.16 -14.89 24.32
CA GLU A 809 -19.95 -16.13 24.45
C GLU A 809 -19.08 -17.35 24.18
N TYR A 810 -18.74 -18.12 25.22
CA TYR A 810 -17.93 -19.34 25.05
C TYR A 810 -18.38 -20.54 25.91
N ASP A 811 -18.45 -20.38 27.22
CA ASP A 811 -18.90 -21.40 28.20
C ASP A 811 -19.66 -20.67 29.33
N GLY A 812 -20.71 -19.94 28.93
CA GLY A 812 -21.20 -18.74 29.62
C GLY A 812 -20.56 -17.48 29.03
N TYR A 813 -20.61 -16.38 29.78
CA TYR A 813 -20.17 -15.04 29.37
C TYR A 813 -18.91 -14.61 30.12
N ASP A 814 -17.78 -14.51 29.42
CA ASP A 814 -16.54 -13.93 29.94
C ASP A 814 -16.57 -12.40 29.79
N VAL A 815 -16.21 -11.67 30.86
CA VAL A 815 -16.26 -10.19 30.87
C VAL A 815 -14.90 -9.61 30.47
N SER A 816 -14.86 -8.73 29.46
CA SER A 816 -13.60 -8.07 29.04
C SER A 816 -12.97 -7.31 30.22
N PRO A 817 -11.75 -7.69 30.67
CA PRO A 817 -11.14 -7.09 31.85
C PRO A 817 -10.70 -5.64 31.61
N ASP A 818 -10.28 -5.31 30.38
CA ASP A 818 -9.81 -3.96 30.02
C ASP A 818 -10.99 -2.96 30.00
N ILE A 819 -12.16 -3.38 29.51
CA ILE A 819 -13.40 -2.58 29.58
C ILE A 819 -13.90 -2.49 31.03
N ALA A 820 -13.95 -3.61 31.75
CA ALA A 820 -14.41 -3.64 33.14
C ALA A 820 -13.55 -2.76 34.07
N ASP A 821 -12.22 -2.83 33.97
CA ASP A 821 -11.32 -1.96 34.76
C ASP A 821 -11.45 -0.49 34.38
N THR A 822 -11.68 -0.19 33.08
CA THR A 822 -11.93 1.20 32.64
C THR A 822 -13.23 1.73 33.24
N LEU A 823 -14.32 0.97 33.18
CA LEU A 823 -15.62 1.37 33.75
C LEU A 823 -15.56 1.50 35.28
N ARG A 824 -14.93 0.54 35.99
CA ARG A 824 -14.67 0.64 37.44
C ARG A 824 -13.87 1.91 37.78
N ALA A 825 -12.86 2.25 36.98
CA ALA A 825 -12.02 3.45 37.19
C ALA A 825 -12.70 4.77 36.79
N GLU A 826 -13.74 4.74 35.95
CA GLU A 826 -14.60 5.90 35.69
C GLU A 826 -15.66 6.08 36.79
N MET A 827 -16.29 5.00 37.27
CA MET A 827 -17.22 5.04 38.41
C MET A 827 -16.53 5.55 39.69
N ALA A 828 -15.31 5.08 39.98
CA ALA A 828 -14.51 5.55 41.11
C ALA A 828 -13.99 7.00 41.01
N LYS A 829 -14.34 7.74 39.95
CA LYS A 829 -14.12 9.19 39.78
C LYS A 829 -15.43 10.01 39.81
N GLY A 830 -16.58 9.35 39.85
CA GLY A 830 -17.90 9.96 39.86
C GLY A 830 -18.51 10.19 41.25
N ASP A 831 -17.97 9.48 42.26
CA ASP A 831 -18.21 9.71 43.71
C ASP A 831 -17.16 10.67 44.32
#